data_AF-A0A5J4WXE1-F1
#
_entry.id   AF-A0A5J4WXE1-F1
#
_cell.length_a   1.000
_cell.length_b   1.000
_cell.length_c   1.000
_cell.angle_alpha   90.00
_cell.angle_beta   90.00
_cell.angle_gamma   90.00
#
_symmetry.space_group_name_H-M   'P 1'
#
loop_
_entity.id
_entity.type
_entity.pdbx_description
1 polymer ?
#
loop_
_entity_poly.entity_id
_entity_poly.type
_entity_poly.pdbx_seq_one_letter_code
_entity_poly.pdbx_strand_id
1 'polypeptide(L)'
;MKTRSKNSKQGSQRRQQGFGLIELLVAYLLLHPGQTTFASREFGITTQQTYTIVRYYCRQTSFKNDSLRMPSYITRERELRLAQSIHQRILNREALTVDDVRQEIINQHIQERRNASARAEKLGLFSLVNEFRSCLPDPSSQYVFNFVHRHNITFSLQQCQELRRYEASFSSNIDQWFRCVYQPAISTGVRARSIFNMNETSVNWDIQQRTAKQVGTRRVICISSDNVAGHISMVPTISPGSGQPPTLFIIGLLKKVPDTLLQLPAAEDCQFEVSDSGFMNMQLFRRWTRIFCEWIRQQKRCNYFYENERILLFLDGHKSRLDETASQLLNEEGMTAIIFPGALTHILQPLDSIVFKQFRSQYKKQLLRQTRQINKNKIIEQQMKKRSRVPSLDAFEKRLVYVQAAIDAYQMASTSSNRISSFECTDIWPRVPDRASNRNEVTQDNEAPVFPNGRYSGSGTISATIITATKRKRGSQTDDEIETNQNQRNGIKRRRENTMISASNQTIESTKDVTPTATTYVSPSAKLPPMLLSKEFIESFNKRPYKKNNREKAKSNISTDLILLTEHLEKDGFTIRNNRGAGNCLFHALNDQLGGIFHDVHILRTMVVQNLLAHSEQFREFFDEDESLEDYMERMRTDGEWGDGRLFGSIEQLFNTRIEIYIPGEPLFSEGDQYQRTVRLGFIGNCHYVSI
;
A
#
# COMPACT_ATOMS: atom_id res chain seq x y z
N MET A 1 -42.91 -41.67 -72.69
CA MET A 1 -42.47 -40.51 -73.50
C MET A 1 -41.32 -39.85 -72.74
N LYS A 2 -40.12 -39.60 -73.29
CA LYS A 2 -39.73 -38.70 -74.41
C LYS A 2 -40.10 -37.21 -74.20
N THR A 3 -39.10 -36.43 -73.77
CA THR A 3 -38.91 -34.98 -74.02
C THR A 3 -39.91 -33.99 -73.38
N ARG A 4 -39.57 -32.72 -73.12
CA ARG A 4 -38.45 -31.88 -73.63
C ARG A 4 -37.99 -30.85 -72.57
N SER A 5 -36.72 -30.43 -72.58
CA SER A 5 -36.19 -29.44 -71.62
C SER A 5 -36.34 -27.99 -72.09
N LYS A 6 -36.16 -27.04 -71.16
CA LYS A 6 -35.54 -25.74 -71.42
C LYS A 6 -34.48 -25.46 -70.35
N ASN A 7 -33.24 -25.25 -70.77
CA ASN A 7 -32.10 -25.01 -69.89
C ASN A 7 -32.10 -23.57 -69.37
N SER A 8 -31.99 -23.37 -68.06
CA SER A 8 -31.57 -22.09 -67.48
C SER A 8 -30.06 -21.90 -67.67
N LYS A 9 -29.66 -21.16 -68.71
CA LYS A 9 -28.25 -20.79 -68.90
C LYS A 9 -27.78 -19.87 -67.76
N GLN A 10 -26.53 -20.06 -67.33
CA GLN A 10 -25.85 -19.15 -66.42
C GLN A 10 -25.78 -17.74 -67.02
N GLY A 11 -26.42 -16.77 -66.36
CA GLY A 11 -26.23 -15.34 -66.62
C GLY A 11 -25.25 -14.76 -65.61
N SER A 12 -24.05 -14.39 -66.05
CA SER A 12 -23.05 -13.74 -65.18
C SER A 12 -23.49 -12.32 -64.84
N GLN A 13 -24.25 -12.16 -63.75
CA GLN A 13 -24.53 -10.84 -63.18
C GLN A 13 -23.28 -10.29 -62.50
N ARG A 14 -22.41 -9.67 -63.31
CA ARG A 14 -21.52 -8.61 -62.82
C ARG A 14 -22.38 -7.57 -62.10
N ARG A 15 -22.35 -7.56 -60.76
CA ARG A 15 -22.91 -6.45 -59.99
C ARG A 15 -22.14 -5.18 -60.34
N GLN A 16 -22.70 -4.38 -61.25
CA GLN A 16 -22.31 -2.98 -61.35
C GLN A 16 -22.66 -2.33 -60.01
N GLN A 17 -21.64 -1.97 -59.23
CA GLN A 17 -21.82 -1.06 -58.12
C GLN A 17 -22.14 0.30 -58.74
N GLY A 18 -23.42 0.66 -58.79
CA GLY A 18 -23.82 2.03 -59.07
C GLY A 18 -23.20 2.93 -58.01
N PHE A 19 -22.52 3.99 -58.44
CA PHE A 19 -21.98 5.00 -57.53
C PHE A 19 -23.11 5.58 -56.69
N GLY A 20 -22.86 5.77 -55.39
CA GLY A 20 -23.83 6.39 -54.51
C GLY A 20 -24.02 7.87 -54.83
N LEU A 21 -25.10 8.44 -54.28
CA LEU A 21 -25.42 9.86 -54.40
C LEU A 21 -24.27 10.77 -53.93
N ILE A 22 -23.49 10.31 -52.95
CA ILE A 22 -22.35 11.05 -52.39
C ILE A 22 -21.20 11.07 -53.40
N GLU A 23 -20.84 9.91 -53.95
CA GLU A 23 -19.76 9.74 -54.91
C GLU A 23 -20.04 10.51 -56.21
N LEU A 24 -21.28 10.43 -56.73
CA LEU A 24 -21.70 11.17 -57.92
C LEU A 24 -21.70 12.69 -57.70
N LEU A 25 -22.27 13.17 -56.58
CA LEU A 25 -22.31 14.59 -56.23
C LEU A 25 -20.90 15.18 -56.04
N VAL A 26 -20.00 14.43 -55.42
CA VAL A 26 -18.59 14.84 -55.24
C VAL A 26 -17.83 14.81 -56.56
N ALA A 27 -18.03 13.80 -57.41
CA ALA A 27 -17.40 13.75 -58.73
C ALA A 27 -17.84 14.94 -59.60
N TYR A 28 -19.13 15.28 -59.59
CA TYR A 28 -19.66 16.47 -60.26
C TYR A 28 -19.03 17.77 -59.75
N LEU A 29 -18.96 17.96 -58.43
CA LEU A 29 -18.36 19.17 -57.83
C LEU A 29 -16.83 19.23 -57.95
N LEU A 30 -16.15 18.15 -58.34
CA LEU A 30 -14.74 18.16 -58.76
C LEU A 30 -14.57 18.58 -60.22
N LEU A 31 -15.52 18.22 -61.10
CA LEU A 31 -15.55 18.67 -62.50
C LEU A 31 -16.03 20.12 -62.65
N HIS A 32 -16.95 20.54 -61.77
CA HIS A 32 -17.57 21.86 -61.77
C HIS A 32 -17.52 22.52 -60.36
N PRO A 33 -16.33 22.93 -59.88
CA PRO A 33 -16.16 23.55 -58.57
C PRO A 33 -17.09 24.75 -58.33
N GLY A 34 -17.62 24.86 -57.13
CA GLY A 34 -18.53 25.94 -56.71
C GLY A 34 -19.98 25.84 -57.19
N GLN A 35 -20.30 25.00 -58.20
CA GLN A 35 -21.62 24.96 -58.87
C GLN A 35 -22.73 24.24 -58.07
N THR A 36 -22.82 24.51 -56.76
CA THR A 36 -23.76 23.85 -55.83
C THR A 36 -25.23 23.94 -56.23
N THR A 37 -25.67 25.04 -56.86
CA THR A 37 -27.06 25.24 -57.32
C THR A 37 -27.40 24.44 -58.59
N PHE A 38 -26.40 24.05 -59.39
CA PHE A 38 -26.60 23.16 -60.54
C PHE A 38 -26.58 21.70 -60.07
N ALA A 39 -25.57 21.34 -59.27
CA ALA A 39 -25.49 20.03 -58.63
C ALA A 39 -26.75 19.67 -57.82
N SER A 40 -27.31 20.62 -57.05
CA SER A 40 -28.51 20.37 -56.26
C SER A 40 -29.74 20.07 -57.13
N ARG A 41 -29.91 20.81 -58.24
CA ARG A 41 -30.98 20.56 -59.23
C ARG A 41 -30.80 19.22 -59.95
N GLU A 42 -29.59 18.91 -60.39
CA GLU A 42 -29.27 17.71 -61.18
C GLU A 42 -29.45 16.42 -60.37
N PHE A 43 -29.08 16.43 -59.09
CA PHE A 43 -29.25 15.29 -58.19
C PHE A 43 -30.56 15.31 -57.38
N GLY A 44 -31.48 16.25 -57.66
CA GLY A 44 -32.81 16.31 -57.03
C GLY A 44 -32.82 16.59 -55.52
N ILE A 45 -31.77 17.26 -55.00
CA ILE A 45 -31.59 17.56 -53.57
C ILE A 45 -31.59 19.07 -53.31
N THR A 46 -31.73 19.49 -52.05
CA THR A 46 -31.57 20.92 -51.71
C THR A 46 -30.10 21.33 -51.71
N THR A 47 -29.83 22.62 -51.93
CA THR A 47 -28.48 23.17 -51.76
C THR A 47 -27.96 23.00 -50.31
N GLN A 48 -28.84 22.99 -49.31
CA GLN A 48 -28.49 22.70 -47.91
C GLN A 48 -28.08 21.23 -47.70
N GLN A 49 -28.78 20.27 -48.34
CA GLN A 49 -28.37 18.86 -48.37
C GLN A 49 -27.03 18.70 -49.09
N THR A 50 -26.82 19.42 -50.21
CA THR A 50 -25.55 19.44 -50.95
C THR A 50 -24.38 19.87 -50.05
N TYR A 51 -24.49 21.01 -49.38
CA TYR A 51 -23.49 21.48 -48.41
C TYR A 51 -23.29 20.50 -47.24
N THR A 52 -24.34 19.81 -46.81
CA THR A 52 -24.25 18.82 -45.72
C THR A 52 -23.49 17.56 -46.17
N ILE A 53 -23.86 16.96 -47.30
CA ILE A 53 -23.17 15.80 -47.87
C ILE A 53 -21.68 16.10 -48.08
N VAL A 54 -21.36 17.27 -48.66
CA VAL A 54 -19.97 17.67 -48.87
C VAL A 54 -19.24 17.96 -47.56
N ARG A 55 -19.89 18.51 -46.52
CA ARG A 55 -19.30 18.63 -45.17
C ARG A 55 -18.91 17.26 -44.60
N TYR A 56 -19.76 16.24 -44.75
CA TYR A 56 -19.46 14.86 -44.33
C TYR A 56 -18.31 14.24 -45.15
N TYR A 57 -18.29 14.42 -46.48
CA TYR A 57 -17.17 13.99 -47.35
C TYR A 57 -15.84 14.67 -46.96
N CYS A 58 -15.85 16.00 -46.76
CA CYS A 58 -14.67 16.75 -46.36
C CYS A 58 -14.12 16.33 -44.99
N ARG A 59 -14.97 15.84 -44.06
CA ARG A 59 -14.52 15.21 -42.79
C ARG A 59 -14.20 13.71 -42.90
N GLN A 60 -14.44 13.05 -44.03
CA GLN A 60 -14.37 11.59 -44.20
C GLN A 60 -15.25 10.82 -43.19
N THR A 61 -16.45 11.35 -42.95
CA THR A 61 -17.46 10.73 -42.06
C THR A 61 -18.65 10.23 -42.87
N SER A 62 -19.24 9.09 -42.48
CA SER A 62 -20.44 8.56 -43.11
C SER A 62 -21.64 9.47 -42.88
N PHE A 63 -22.29 9.89 -43.98
CA PHE A 63 -23.57 10.58 -43.94
C PHE A 63 -24.68 9.62 -43.53
N LYS A 64 -25.60 10.07 -42.67
CA LYS A 64 -26.83 9.37 -42.29
C LYS A 64 -27.98 10.37 -42.33
N ASN A 65 -29.05 10.03 -43.03
CA ASN A 65 -30.15 10.97 -43.33
C ASN A 65 -30.76 11.61 -42.08
N ASP A 66 -30.90 10.85 -40.98
CA ASP A 66 -31.61 11.28 -39.77
C ASP A 66 -30.75 12.04 -38.75
N SER A 67 -29.52 12.42 -39.10
CA SER A 67 -28.51 12.93 -38.14
C SER A 67 -28.09 14.39 -38.41
N LEU A 68 -28.92 15.33 -37.96
CA LEU A 68 -28.55 16.76 -37.82
C LEU A 68 -27.39 16.98 -36.82
N ARG A 69 -27.16 16.03 -35.90
CA ARG A 69 -26.10 16.12 -34.88
C ARG A 69 -24.77 15.67 -35.49
N MET A 70 -23.82 16.60 -35.63
CA MET A 70 -22.47 16.31 -36.11
C MET A 70 -21.78 15.19 -35.32
N PRO A 71 -20.99 14.32 -35.98
CA PRO A 71 -20.20 13.30 -35.29
C PRO A 71 -19.09 13.92 -34.44
N SER A 72 -18.62 13.11 -33.48
CA SER A 72 -17.52 13.32 -32.52
C SER A 72 -16.44 14.35 -32.90
N TYR A 73 -15.90 15.03 -31.87
CA TYR A 73 -14.85 16.04 -31.96
C TYR A 73 -13.70 15.61 -32.89
N ILE A 74 -13.18 14.38 -32.72
CA ILE A 74 -12.39 13.69 -33.73
C ILE A 74 -13.14 12.50 -34.33
N THR A 75 -12.86 12.22 -35.61
CA THR A 75 -13.26 11.00 -36.34
C THR A 75 -12.85 9.72 -35.60
N ARG A 76 -13.70 8.68 -35.68
CA ARG A 76 -13.46 7.38 -35.01
C ARG A 76 -12.16 6.69 -35.43
N GLU A 77 -11.71 6.91 -36.67
CA GLU A 77 -10.44 6.37 -37.14
C GLU A 77 -9.23 7.05 -36.47
N ARG A 78 -9.20 8.40 -36.43
CA ARG A 78 -8.20 9.15 -35.67
C ARG A 78 -8.23 8.82 -34.19
N GLU A 79 -9.42 8.64 -33.64
CA GLU A 79 -9.64 8.24 -32.25
C GLU A 79 -8.95 6.90 -31.92
N LEU A 80 -9.10 5.90 -32.79
CA LEU A 80 -8.47 4.59 -32.62
C LEU A 80 -6.94 4.64 -32.81
N ARG A 81 -6.44 5.36 -33.83
CA ARG A 81 -4.99 5.54 -34.04
C ARG A 81 -4.33 6.27 -32.86
N LEU A 82 -5.01 7.28 -32.29
CA LEU A 82 -4.55 7.99 -31.11
C LEU A 82 -4.52 7.08 -29.88
N ALA A 83 -5.58 6.31 -29.64
CA ALA A 83 -5.61 5.34 -28.56
C ALA A 83 -4.47 4.29 -28.68
N GLN A 84 -4.20 3.80 -29.88
CA GLN A 84 -3.07 2.90 -30.16
C GLN A 84 -1.72 3.57 -29.87
N SER A 85 -1.51 4.81 -30.31
CA SER A 85 -0.30 5.59 -30.02
C SER A 85 -0.09 5.79 -28.51
N ILE A 86 -1.14 6.15 -27.77
CA ILE A 86 -1.10 6.30 -26.31
C ILE A 86 -0.74 4.96 -25.64
N HIS A 87 -1.35 3.84 -26.04
CA HIS A 87 -1.01 2.51 -25.51
C HIS A 87 0.44 2.11 -25.80
N GLN A 88 0.99 2.42 -26.98
CA GLN A 88 2.40 2.20 -27.28
C GLN A 88 3.33 3.06 -26.41
N ARG A 89 3.00 4.33 -26.17
CA ARG A 89 3.77 5.21 -25.28
C ARG A 89 3.71 4.76 -23.82
N ILE A 90 2.57 4.22 -23.36
CA ILE A 90 2.41 3.58 -22.05
C ILE A 90 3.29 2.31 -21.94
N LEU A 91 3.30 1.46 -22.96
CA LEU A 91 4.18 0.26 -23.02
C LEU A 91 5.67 0.65 -23.01
N ASN A 92 6.03 1.73 -23.69
CA ASN A 92 7.36 2.34 -23.68
C ASN A 92 7.69 3.10 -22.37
N ARG A 93 6.80 3.07 -21.37
CA ARG A 93 6.96 3.68 -20.04
C ARG A 93 7.10 5.21 -20.05
N GLU A 94 6.58 5.88 -21.08
CA GLU A 94 6.56 7.34 -21.14
C GLU A 94 5.57 7.93 -20.13
N ALA A 95 5.98 9.01 -19.45
CA ALA A 95 5.09 9.77 -18.59
C ALA A 95 4.04 10.53 -19.43
N LEU A 96 2.76 10.24 -19.17
CA LEU A 96 1.61 10.89 -19.83
C LEU A 96 0.64 11.43 -18.79
N THR A 97 0.28 12.71 -18.94
CA THR A 97 -0.76 13.37 -18.14
C THR A 97 -2.09 13.43 -18.88
N VAL A 98 -3.16 13.83 -18.16
CA VAL A 98 -4.47 14.10 -18.76
C VAL A 98 -4.39 15.24 -19.77
N ASP A 99 -3.52 16.24 -19.52
CA ASP A 99 -3.35 17.39 -20.40
C ASP A 99 -2.54 17.05 -21.65
N ASP A 100 -1.58 16.12 -21.60
CA ASP A 100 -0.88 15.62 -22.81
C ASP A 100 -1.86 14.93 -23.77
N VAL A 101 -2.73 14.06 -23.24
CA VAL A 101 -3.80 13.42 -24.02
C VAL A 101 -4.80 14.44 -24.56
N ARG A 102 -5.08 15.52 -23.79
CA ARG A 102 -5.94 16.62 -24.24
C ARG A 102 -5.32 17.41 -25.39
N GLN A 103 -4.03 17.74 -25.31
CA GLN A 103 -3.30 18.43 -26.37
C GLN A 103 -3.23 17.57 -27.64
N GLU A 104 -3.01 16.26 -27.53
CA GLU A 104 -2.96 15.42 -28.72
C GLU A 104 -4.35 15.21 -29.37
N ILE A 105 -5.45 15.20 -28.59
CA ILE A 105 -6.81 15.28 -29.15
C ILE A 105 -7.00 16.59 -29.95
N ILE A 106 -6.47 17.71 -29.46
CA ILE A 106 -6.51 19.01 -30.16
C ILE A 106 -5.66 18.95 -31.45
N ASN A 107 -4.45 18.40 -31.41
CA ASN A 107 -3.57 18.21 -32.58
C ASN A 107 -4.27 17.39 -33.68
N GLN A 108 -4.89 16.26 -33.31
CA GLN A 108 -5.64 15.41 -34.23
C GLN A 108 -6.86 16.13 -34.83
N HIS A 109 -7.55 16.98 -34.05
CA HIS A 109 -8.67 17.79 -34.53
C HIS A 109 -8.23 18.91 -35.50
N ILE A 110 -7.14 19.62 -35.19
CA ILE A 110 -6.53 20.63 -36.07
C ILE A 110 -6.14 19.99 -37.41
N GLN A 111 -5.51 18.80 -37.38
CA GLN A 111 -5.12 18.11 -38.61
C GLN A 111 -6.32 17.52 -39.38
N GLU A 112 -7.43 17.16 -38.71
CA GLU A 112 -8.70 16.84 -39.38
C GLU A 112 -9.25 18.06 -40.13
N ARG A 113 -9.31 19.23 -39.47
CA ARG A 113 -9.84 20.48 -40.05
C ARG A 113 -8.97 21.02 -41.19
N ARG A 114 -7.64 20.94 -41.09
CA ARG A 114 -6.72 21.26 -42.21
C ARG A 114 -7.00 20.38 -43.44
N ASN A 115 -7.12 19.06 -43.25
CA ASN A 115 -7.43 18.14 -44.34
C ASN A 115 -8.84 18.39 -44.93
N ALA A 116 -9.82 18.78 -44.10
CA ALA A 116 -11.17 19.12 -44.53
C ALA A 116 -11.23 20.44 -45.33
N SER A 117 -10.52 21.48 -44.88
CA SER A 117 -10.35 22.74 -45.61
C SER A 117 -9.79 22.50 -47.01
N ALA A 118 -8.70 21.73 -47.13
CA ALA A 118 -8.07 21.44 -48.42
C ALA A 118 -8.96 20.62 -49.37
N ARG A 119 -9.94 19.87 -48.86
CA ARG A 119 -10.97 19.20 -49.68
C ARG A 119 -12.09 20.15 -50.11
N ALA A 120 -12.58 21.00 -49.21
CA ALA A 120 -13.60 22.00 -49.55
C ALA A 120 -13.09 23.03 -50.58
N GLU A 121 -11.81 23.38 -50.51
CA GLU A 121 -11.13 24.29 -51.42
C GLU A 121 -11.04 23.72 -52.84
N LYS A 122 -10.73 22.42 -52.99
CA LYS A 122 -10.78 21.71 -54.28
C LYS A 122 -12.18 21.59 -54.90
N LEU A 123 -13.23 21.73 -54.09
CA LEU A 123 -14.64 21.73 -54.53
C LEU A 123 -15.20 23.15 -54.75
N GLY A 124 -14.36 24.19 -54.58
CA GLY A 124 -14.76 25.60 -54.73
C GLY A 124 -15.70 26.11 -53.63
N LEU A 125 -15.82 25.41 -52.49
CA LEU A 125 -16.82 25.71 -51.46
C LEU A 125 -16.25 26.59 -50.35
N PHE A 126 -15.97 27.86 -50.67
CA PHE A 126 -15.32 28.82 -49.77
C PHE A 126 -16.04 29.02 -48.41
N SER A 127 -17.36 28.84 -48.37
CA SER A 127 -18.13 28.83 -47.11
C SER A 127 -17.72 27.70 -46.17
N LEU A 128 -17.53 26.48 -46.69
CA LEU A 128 -16.99 25.34 -45.92
C LEU A 128 -15.49 25.50 -45.62
N VAL A 129 -14.72 26.11 -46.52
CA VAL A 129 -13.31 26.45 -46.26
C VAL A 129 -13.21 27.36 -45.02
N ASN A 130 -14.04 28.40 -44.94
CA ASN A 130 -14.10 29.28 -43.78
C ASN A 130 -14.65 28.57 -42.53
N GLU A 131 -15.65 27.70 -42.67
CA GLU A 131 -16.15 26.84 -41.56
C GLU A 131 -15.08 25.88 -41.01
N PHE A 132 -14.14 25.43 -41.84
CA PHE A 132 -13.01 24.57 -41.42
C PHE A 132 -11.77 25.35 -40.95
N ARG A 133 -11.60 26.62 -41.36
CA ARG A 133 -10.51 27.51 -40.92
C ARG A 133 -10.84 28.29 -39.64
N SER A 134 -12.11 28.41 -39.25
CA SER A 134 -12.51 29.05 -37.99
C SER A 134 -11.93 28.36 -36.75
N CYS A 135 -11.80 29.08 -35.65
CA CYS A 135 -11.47 28.47 -34.35
C CYS A 135 -12.72 27.80 -33.77
N LEU A 136 -12.56 26.60 -33.21
CA LEU A 136 -13.58 25.88 -32.44
C LEU A 136 -13.12 25.75 -30.98
N PRO A 137 -14.04 25.62 -30.02
CA PRO A 137 -13.67 25.42 -28.61
C PRO A 137 -12.85 24.13 -28.41
N ASP A 138 -11.98 24.15 -27.43
CA ASP A 138 -11.24 22.98 -26.94
C ASP A 138 -12.17 21.82 -26.57
N PRO A 139 -11.68 20.56 -26.59
CA PRO A 139 -12.41 19.45 -26.01
C PRO A 139 -12.64 19.69 -24.52
N SER A 140 -13.89 19.52 -24.08
CA SER A 140 -14.25 19.59 -22.66
C SER A 140 -13.58 18.46 -21.88
N SER A 141 -13.34 18.67 -20.59
CA SER A 141 -12.74 17.63 -19.73
C SER A 141 -13.55 16.33 -19.77
N GLN A 142 -14.88 16.41 -19.85
CA GLN A 142 -15.74 15.24 -19.99
C GLN A 142 -15.53 14.50 -21.32
N TYR A 143 -15.24 15.19 -22.42
CA TYR A 143 -14.89 14.51 -23.68
C TYR A 143 -13.58 13.73 -23.54
N VAL A 144 -12.57 14.32 -22.88
CA VAL A 144 -11.28 13.66 -22.61
C VAL A 144 -11.49 12.44 -21.69
N PHE A 145 -12.19 12.57 -20.56
CA PHE A 145 -12.51 11.45 -19.68
C PHE A 145 -13.30 10.35 -20.41
N ASN A 146 -14.28 10.71 -21.25
CA ASN A 146 -15.03 9.74 -22.03
C ASN A 146 -14.17 9.07 -23.11
N PHE A 147 -13.17 9.73 -23.69
CA PHE A 147 -12.18 9.10 -24.58
C PHE A 147 -11.33 8.11 -23.79
N VAL A 148 -10.68 8.57 -22.71
CA VAL A 148 -9.80 7.79 -21.83
C VAL A 148 -10.48 6.50 -21.35
N HIS A 149 -11.71 6.59 -20.85
CA HIS A 149 -12.50 5.43 -20.41
C HIS A 149 -12.91 4.49 -21.57
N ARG A 150 -13.21 5.01 -22.78
CA ARG A 150 -13.61 4.18 -23.93
C ARG A 150 -12.47 3.38 -24.56
N HIS A 151 -11.23 3.66 -24.17
CA HIS A 151 -10.03 2.95 -24.65
C HIS A 151 -9.22 2.32 -23.51
N ASN A 152 -9.85 2.07 -22.35
CA ASN A 152 -9.26 1.40 -21.18
C ASN A 152 -7.97 2.06 -20.65
N ILE A 153 -7.89 3.39 -20.68
CA ILE A 153 -6.80 4.17 -20.08
C ILE A 153 -7.30 4.70 -18.72
N THR A 154 -6.45 4.68 -17.69
CA THR A 154 -6.79 5.17 -16.35
C THR A 154 -5.68 6.03 -15.77
N PHE A 155 -6.00 7.24 -15.32
CA PHE A 155 -5.07 8.10 -14.59
C PHE A 155 -5.24 7.91 -13.09
N SER A 156 -4.14 7.64 -12.38
CA SER A 156 -4.12 7.53 -10.93
C SER A 156 -3.21 8.60 -10.32
N LEU A 157 -3.65 9.21 -9.22
CA LEU A 157 -2.82 10.11 -8.40
C LEU A 157 -1.88 9.27 -7.54
N GLN A 158 -0.89 8.64 -8.18
CA GLN A 158 0.20 8.00 -7.44
C GLN A 158 1.04 9.09 -6.77
N GLN A 159 1.51 8.82 -5.55
CA GLN A 159 2.63 9.56 -5.01
C GLN A 159 3.81 9.35 -5.97
N CYS A 160 4.48 10.44 -6.36
CA CYS A 160 5.62 10.37 -7.27
C CYS A 160 6.68 9.44 -6.68
N GLN A 161 6.75 8.20 -7.18
CA GLN A 161 7.94 7.39 -7.01
C GLN A 161 9.03 8.12 -7.79
N GLU A 162 10.01 8.65 -7.07
CA GLU A 162 11.20 9.25 -7.67
C GLU A 162 11.69 8.32 -8.77
N LEU A 163 11.95 8.83 -9.98
CA LEU A 163 12.27 8.01 -11.17
C LEU A 163 13.31 6.92 -10.87
N ARG A 164 14.29 7.26 -10.02
CA ARG A 164 15.33 6.35 -9.50
C ARG A 164 14.79 5.11 -8.77
N ARG A 165 13.69 5.18 -8.02
CA ARG A 165 13.09 4.01 -7.36
C ARG A 165 12.46 3.06 -8.38
N TYR A 166 11.73 3.61 -9.34
CA TYR A 166 11.14 2.84 -10.43
C TYR A 166 12.22 2.16 -11.28
N GLU A 167 13.24 2.91 -11.70
CA GLU A 167 14.44 2.42 -12.39
C GLU A 167 15.25 1.38 -11.59
N ALA A 168 15.08 1.28 -10.27
CA ALA A 168 15.76 0.28 -9.43
C ALA A 168 14.90 -0.96 -9.16
N SER A 169 13.57 -0.84 -9.26
CA SER A 169 12.58 -1.86 -8.90
C SER A 169 12.36 -2.84 -10.05
N PHE A 170 13.43 -3.54 -10.42
CA PHE A 170 13.46 -4.65 -11.38
C PHE A 170 13.89 -5.93 -10.66
N SER A 171 13.27 -7.08 -10.97
CA SER A 171 13.61 -8.39 -10.38
C SER A 171 15.11 -8.68 -10.46
N SER A 172 15.72 -8.58 -11.65
CA SER A 172 17.15 -8.87 -11.86
C SER A 172 18.09 -8.05 -10.97
N ASN A 173 17.72 -6.82 -10.59
CA ASN A 173 18.51 -5.96 -9.71
C ASN A 173 18.42 -6.39 -8.23
N ILE A 174 17.25 -6.86 -7.80
CA ILE A 174 17.00 -7.37 -6.44
C ILE A 174 17.66 -8.75 -6.30
N ASP A 175 17.42 -9.65 -7.25
CA ASP A 175 18.00 -10.99 -7.30
C ASP A 175 19.53 -10.93 -7.33
N GLN A 176 20.11 -9.99 -8.08
CA GLN A 176 21.55 -9.78 -8.08
C GLN A 176 22.10 -9.41 -6.69
N TRP A 177 21.41 -8.57 -5.92
CA TRP A 177 21.86 -8.22 -4.56
C TRP A 177 21.82 -9.43 -3.63
N PHE A 178 20.75 -10.23 -3.67
CA PHE A 178 20.68 -11.49 -2.93
C PHE A 178 21.71 -12.54 -3.43
N ARG A 179 22.03 -12.56 -4.72
CA ARG A 179 22.97 -13.51 -5.33
C ARG A 179 24.42 -13.18 -5.01
N CYS A 180 24.80 -11.91 -5.06
CA CYS A 180 26.20 -11.47 -4.98
C CYS A 180 26.57 -10.85 -3.63
N VAL A 181 25.64 -10.17 -2.94
CA VAL A 181 25.90 -9.41 -1.71
C VAL A 181 25.38 -10.15 -0.49
N TYR A 182 24.04 -10.29 -0.35
CA TYR A 182 23.45 -11.03 0.77
C TYR A 182 23.33 -12.52 0.44
N GLN A 183 24.49 -13.16 0.30
CA GLN A 183 24.62 -14.57 -0.10
C GLN A 183 24.06 -15.53 0.96
N PRO A 184 23.59 -16.75 0.57
CA PRO A 184 23.05 -17.73 1.53
C PRO A 184 23.98 -18.01 2.70
N ALA A 185 25.29 -18.19 2.46
CA ALA A 185 26.32 -18.47 3.45
C ALA A 185 26.47 -17.41 4.57
N ILE A 186 25.99 -16.18 4.33
CA ILE A 186 25.94 -15.10 5.34
C ILE A 186 24.74 -15.29 6.27
N SER A 187 23.61 -15.72 5.72
CA SER A 187 22.37 -15.98 6.48
C SER A 187 22.35 -17.33 7.20
N THR A 188 23.08 -18.34 6.70
CA THR A 188 23.08 -19.69 7.27
C THR A 188 23.61 -19.70 8.71
N GLY A 189 22.82 -20.24 9.63
CA GLY A 189 23.15 -20.35 11.06
C GLY A 189 22.97 -19.06 11.87
N VAL A 190 22.58 -17.95 11.25
CA VAL A 190 22.21 -16.72 11.97
C VAL A 190 20.86 -16.94 12.66
N ARG A 191 20.68 -16.38 13.87
CA ARG A 191 19.41 -16.44 14.60
C ARG A 191 18.61 -15.16 14.37
N ALA A 192 17.28 -15.26 14.39
CA ALA A 192 16.36 -14.12 14.24
C ALA A 192 16.70 -12.92 15.14
N ARG A 193 17.20 -13.17 16.35
CA ARG A 193 17.62 -12.12 17.30
C ARG A 193 18.85 -11.31 16.89
N SER A 194 19.69 -11.87 16.03
CA SER A 194 21.03 -11.37 15.69
C SER A 194 21.06 -10.67 14.32
N ILE A 195 19.90 -10.28 13.82
CA ILE A 195 19.71 -9.53 12.57
C ILE A 195 19.11 -8.18 12.92
N PHE A 196 19.80 -7.11 12.54
CA PHE A 196 19.43 -5.74 12.85
C PHE A 196 19.21 -4.92 11.59
N ASN A 197 18.26 -3.99 11.63
CA ASN A 197 18.15 -2.91 10.65
C ASN A 197 18.09 -1.56 11.39
N MET A 198 18.94 -0.63 10.97
CA MET A 198 18.93 0.78 11.40
C MET A 198 18.63 1.68 10.20
N ASN A 199 17.79 2.69 10.41
CA ASN A 199 17.56 3.79 9.49
C ASN A 199 17.13 5.04 10.27
N GLU A 200 17.23 6.19 9.63
CA GLU A 200 16.89 7.51 10.13
C GLU A 200 15.50 7.95 9.63
N THR A 201 14.65 8.51 10.50
CA THR A 201 13.41 9.18 10.10
C THR A 201 13.31 10.56 10.75
N SER A 202 12.78 11.52 10.00
CA SER A 202 12.42 12.83 10.55
C SER A 202 11.30 12.71 11.59
N VAL A 203 11.40 13.57 12.61
CA VAL A 203 10.41 13.82 13.66
C VAL A 203 9.82 15.24 13.52
N ASN A 204 10.32 16.06 12.60
CA ASN A 204 9.75 17.38 12.30
C ASN A 204 8.28 17.25 11.86
N TRP A 205 7.50 18.24 12.23
CA TRP A 205 6.05 18.14 12.13
C TRP A 205 5.39 19.42 11.62
N ASP A 206 5.04 19.41 10.34
CA ASP A 206 3.99 20.26 9.79
C ASP A 206 2.63 19.78 10.34
N ILE A 207 1.95 20.56 11.19
CA ILE A 207 0.51 20.37 11.32
C ILE A 207 -0.10 20.84 9.99
N GLN A 208 -0.46 19.89 9.12
CA GLN A 208 -1.49 20.14 8.10
C GLN A 208 -2.79 20.45 8.82
N GLN A 209 -3.02 21.74 9.09
CA GLN A 209 -4.23 22.22 9.74
C GLN A 209 -5.44 21.97 8.84
N ARG A 210 -6.58 21.61 9.44
CA ARG A 210 -7.86 21.58 8.72
C ARG A 210 -8.31 23.02 8.48
N THR A 211 -7.85 23.63 7.40
CA THR A 211 -8.30 24.97 7.00
C THR A 211 -9.74 24.93 6.49
N ALA A 212 -10.54 25.91 6.91
CA ALA A 212 -11.94 26.00 6.54
C ALA A 212 -12.09 26.28 5.03
N LYS A 213 -13.14 25.73 4.43
CA LYS A 213 -13.47 25.95 3.01
C LYS A 213 -14.97 26.00 2.79
N GLN A 214 -15.39 26.73 1.77
CA GLN A 214 -16.76 26.71 1.28
C GLN A 214 -17.09 25.32 0.70
N VAL A 215 -18.34 24.87 0.91
CA VAL A 215 -18.84 23.61 0.34
C VAL A 215 -18.82 23.70 -1.19
N GLY A 216 -18.37 22.63 -1.85
CA GLY A 216 -18.12 22.59 -3.31
C GLY A 216 -16.68 22.94 -3.73
N THR A 217 -15.94 23.74 -2.95
CA THR A 217 -14.61 24.22 -3.37
C THR A 217 -13.54 23.13 -3.27
N ARG A 218 -12.75 22.94 -4.34
CA ARG A 218 -11.70 21.88 -4.43
C ARG A 218 -10.33 22.29 -3.90
N ARG A 219 -9.96 23.57 -3.94
CA ARG A 219 -8.67 24.10 -3.43
C ARG A 219 -8.89 24.94 -2.18
N VAL A 220 -7.91 24.95 -1.28
CA VAL A 220 -7.90 25.72 -0.03
C VAL A 220 -6.48 26.19 0.22
N ILE A 221 -6.31 27.35 0.87
CA ILE A 221 -5.00 27.75 1.41
C ILE A 221 -4.65 26.78 2.55
N CYS A 222 -3.48 26.16 2.49
CA CYS A 222 -2.92 25.42 3.62
C CYS A 222 -2.00 26.35 4.41
N ILE A 223 -2.24 26.50 5.71
CA ILE A 223 -1.33 27.20 6.60
C ILE A 223 -0.42 26.14 7.24
N SER A 224 0.86 26.16 6.89
CA SER A 224 1.90 25.46 7.64
C SER A 224 2.03 26.10 9.02
N SER A 225 1.94 25.29 10.07
CA SER A 225 2.26 25.73 11.44
C SER A 225 3.73 26.16 11.56
N ASP A 226 4.04 27.09 12.48
CA ASP A 226 5.42 27.42 12.83
C ASP A 226 6.19 26.19 13.34
N ASN A 227 6.94 25.55 12.45
CA ASN A 227 7.87 24.49 12.77
C ASN A 227 8.96 25.03 13.71
N VAL A 228 9.51 24.18 14.57
CA VAL A 228 10.69 24.55 15.36
C VAL A 228 11.88 24.77 14.41
N ALA A 229 12.68 25.81 14.68
CA ALA A 229 13.96 26.00 14.02
C ALA A 229 14.91 24.84 14.40
N GLY A 230 15.20 23.98 13.41
CA GLY A 230 16.08 22.82 13.54
C GLY A 230 15.39 21.51 13.13
N HIS A 231 16.13 20.63 12.47
CA HIS A 231 15.66 19.27 12.22
C HIS A 231 15.80 18.40 13.48
N ILE A 232 14.96 17.38 13.62
CA ILE A 232 15.08 16.32 14.62
C ILE A 232 14.92 15.00 13.89
N SER A 233 15.95 14.17 13.99
CA SER A 233 15.93 12.79 13.51
C SER A 233 15.77 11.82 14.67
N MET A 234 15.01 10.76 14.46
CA MET A 234 14.99 9.56 15.29
C MET A 234 15.63 8.41 14.48
N VAL A 235 16.55 7.69 15.11
CA VAL A 235 17.36 6.64 14.49
C VAL A 235 17.20 5.36 15.32
N PRO A 236 16.06 4.67 15.20
CA PRO A 236 15.85 3.40 15.86
C PRO A 236 16.66 2.29 15.18
N THR A 237 16.85 1.18 15.89
CA THR A 237 17.46 -0.04 15.35
C THR A 237 16.63 -1.23 15.81
N ILE A 238 16.04 -1.96 14.88
CA ILE A 238 15.12 -3.08 15.15
C ILE A 238 15.78 -4.42 14.87
N SER A 239 15.33 -5.45 15.59
CA SER A 239 15.59 -6.87 15.34
C SER A 239 14.27 -7.65 15.43
N PRO A 240 14.12 -8.77 14.70
CA PRO A 240 13.05 -9.74 14.94
C PRO A 240 13.05 -10.32 16.36
N GLY A 241 14.21 -10.33 17.04
CA GLY A 241 14.34 -10.77 18.44
C GLY A 241 13.70 -9.80 19.44
N SER A 242 13.70 -10.17 20.72
CA SER A 242 13.13 -9.36 21.81
C SER A 242 13.95 -8.10 22.11
N GLY A 243 15.28 -8.22 22.17
CA GLY A 243 16.20 -7.12 22.47
C GLY A 243 16.35 -6.09 21.34
N GLN A 244 16.43 -4.82 21.72
CA GLN A 244 16.76 -3.67 20.87
C GLN A 244 17.80 -2.80 21.59
N PRO A 245 18.74 -2.15 20.88
CA PRO A 245 19.61 -1.13 21.46
C PRO A 245 18.84 0.20 21.69
N PRO A 246 19.36 1.11 22.53
CA PRO A 246 18.76 2.43 22.74
C PRO A 246 18.54 3.23 21.45
N THR A 247 17.42 3.96 21.37
CA THR A 247 17.07 4.76 20.19
C THR A 247 17.79 6.11 20.21
N LEU A 248 18.55 6.42 19.16
CA LEU A 248 19.27 7.68 19.04
C LEU A 248 18.37 8.78 18.46
N PHE A 249 18.31 9.92 19.14
CA PHE A 249 17.76 11.18 18.63
C PHE A 249 18.89 12.16 18.30
N ILE A 250 18.78 12.81 17.14
CA ILE A 250 19.73 13.84 16.68
C ILE A 250 18.98 15.16 16.59
N ILE A 251 19.45 16.19 17.30
CA ILE A 251 18.76 17.48 17.40
C ILE A 251 19.57 18.58 16.70
N GLY A 252 18.91 19.24 15.75
CA GLY A 252 19.45 20.32 14.93
C GLY A 252 19.55 21.66 15.65
N LEU A 253 20.48 22.51 15.19
CA LEU A 253 20.67 23.89 15.65
C LEU A 253 20.82 24.04 17.18
N LEU A 254 21.47 23.08 17.84
CA LEU A 254 21.82 23.14 19.26
C LEU A 254 23.30 22.88 19.50
N LYS A 255 23.90 23.63 20.45
CA LYS A 255 25.28 23.44 20.90
C LYS A 255 25.44 22.33 21.97
N LYS A 256 24.35 21.97 22.65
CA LYS A 256 24.26 20.93 23.69
C LYS A 256 22.85 20.35 23.71
N VAL A 257 22.71 19.10 24.16
CA VAL A 257 21.40 18.52 24.51
C VAL A 257 20.82 19.29 25.70
N PRO A 258 19.51 19.66 25.71
CA PRO A 258 18.87 20.26 26.89
C PRO A 258 18.61 19.21 27.98
N ASP A 259 18.91 19.55 29.24
CA ASP A 259 18.85 18.62 30.37
C ASP A 259 17.46 17.99 30.59
N THR A 260 16.38 18.68 30.22
CA THR A 260 15.01 18.16 30.35
C THR A 260 14.69 17.01 29.39
N LEU A 261 15.46 16.80 28.31
CA LEU A 261 15.34 15.58 27.50
C LEU A 261 16.02 14.39 28.18
N LEU A 262 17.06 14.63 28.98
CA LEU A 262 17.71 13.63 29.82
C LEU A 262 16.87 13.28 31.07
N GLN A 263 15.94 14.17 31.45
CA GLN A 263 14.99 13.97 32.56
C GLN A 263 13.66 13.31 32.14
N LEU A 264 13.48 12.97 30.86
CA LEU A 264 12.31 12.19 30.43
C LEU A 264 12.35 10.78 31.05
N PRO A 265 11.25 10.22 31.57
CA PRO A 265 11.25 8.86 32.13
C PRO A 265 11.67 7.76 31.15
N ALA A 266 11.56 8.02 29.83
CA ALA A 266 12.01 7.11 28.78
C ALA A 266 13.39 7.50 28.19
N ALA A 267 14.14 8.39 28.84
CA ALA A 267 15.48 8.76 28.43
C ALA A 267 16.49 7.61 28.61
N GLU A 268 16.21 6.66 29.52
CA GLU A 268 17.05 5.48 29.77
C GLU A 268 17.14 4.56 28.52
N ASP A 269 16.03 4.40 27.79
CA ASP A 269 15.96 3.67 26.50
C ASP A 269 16.40 4.51 25.28
N CYS A 270 16.80 5.77 25.50
CA CYS A 270 17.13 6.71 24.43
C CYS A 270 18.58 7.20 24.54
N GLN A 271 19.09 7.78 23.47
CA GLN A 271 20.34 8.53 23.44
C GLN A 271 20.11 9.84 22.70
N PHE A 272 20.73 10.93 23.15
CA PHE A 272 20.55 12.25 22.57
C PHE A 272 21.89 12.83 22.14
N GLU A 273 21.99 13.23 20.88
CA GLU A 273 23.15 13.90 20.30
C GLU A 273 22.69 15.14 19.52
N VAL A 274 23.62 16.05 19.20
CA VAL A 274 23.33 17.29 18.46
C VAL A 274 24.12 17.40 17.16
N SER A 275 23.62 18.19 16.21
CA SER A 275 24.36 18.62 15.02
C SER A 275 23.81 19.94 14.49
N ASP A 276 24.54 20.61 13.60
CA ASP A 276 24.06 21.83 12.97
C ASP A 276 22.82 21.56 12.10
N SER A 277 22.87 20.50 11.28
CA SER A 277 21.79 20.13 10.35
C SER A 277 20.62 19.39 11.01
N GLY A 278 20.85 18.68 12.12
CA GLY A 278 19.87 17.76 12.73
C GLY A 278 19.70 16.43 11.99
N PHE A 279 20.68 16.03 11.18
CA PHE A 279 20.74 14.75 10.45
C PHE A 279 22.04 13.99 10.75
N MET A 280 22.08 12.66 10.53
CA MET A 280 23.29 11.89 10.79
C MET A 280 24.45 12.23 9.83
N ASN A 281 25.61 12.53 10.41
CA ASN A 281 26.89 12.65 9.72
C ASN A 281 27.85 11.49 10.07
N MET A 282 29.06 11.46 9.50
CA MET A 282 30.04 10.37 9.77
C MET A 282 30.44 10.26 11.25
N GLN A 283 30.61 11.39 11.95
CA GLN A 283 30.98 11.40 13.37
C GLN A 283 29.85 10.85 14.24
N LEU A 284 28.60 11.23 13.96
CA LEU A 284 27.41 10.70 14.63
C LEU A 284 27.18 9.22 14.30
N PHE A 285 27.46 8.77 13.07
CA PHE A 285 27.42 7.34 12.74
C PHE A 285 28.48 6.53 13.51
N ARG A 286 29.71 7.04 13.61
CA ARG A 286 30.78 6.44 14.43
C ARG A 286 30.42 6.41 15.91
N ARG A 287 29.75 7.45 16.41
CA ARG A 287 29.24 7.54 17.79
C ARG A 287 28.12 6.52 18.06
N TRP A 288 27.12 6.45 17.18
CA TRP A 288 26.07 5.43 17.20
C TRP A 288 26.66 4.01 17.16
N THR A 289 27.65 3.77 16.29
CA THR A 289 28.30 2.46 16.16
C THR A 289 28.94 2.01 17.47
N ARG A 290 29.64 2.91 18.19
CA ARG A 290 30.21 2.59 19.52
C ARG A 290 29.14 2.21 20.55
N ILE A 291 28.00 2.90 20.55
CA ILE A 291 26.86 2.60 21.44
C ILE A 291 26.29 1.22 21.09
N PHE A 292 26.13 0.91 19.80
CA PHE A 292 25.67 -0.40 19.33
C PHE A 292 26.65 -1.54 19.69
N CYS A 293 27.95 -1.36 19.48
CA CYS A 293 28.98 -2.32 19.88
C CYS A 293 28.96 -2.59 21.40
N GLU A 294 28.89 -1.56 22.25
CA GLU A 294 28.84 -1.78 23.70
C GLU A 294 27.53 -2.43 24.15
N TRP A 295 26.39 -2.11 23.53
CA TRP A 295 25.14 -2.82 23.77
C TRP A 295 25.24 -4.31 23.40
N ILE A 296 25.86 -4.65 22.25
CA ILE A 296 26.13 -6.04 21.85
C ILE A 296 27.00 -6.76 22.89
N ARG A 297 28.07 -6.13 23.41
CA ARG A 297 28.91 -6.70 24.48
C ARG A 297 28.12 -6.93 25.76
N GLN A 298 27.24 -5.99 26.15
CA GLN A 298 26.34 -6.17 27.30
C GLN A 298 25.39 -7.36 27.07
N GLN A 299 24.82 -7.51 25.88
CA GLN A 299 23.97 -8.67 25.56
C GLN A 299 24.74 -10.00 25.53
N LYS A 300 26.03 -10.03 25.14
CA LYS A 300 26.91 -11.21 25.29
C LYS A 300 27.15 -11.53 26.77
N ARG A 301 27.54 -10.54 27.59
CA ARG A 301 27.72 -10.69 29.06
C ARG A 301 26.47 -11.22 29.76
N CYS A 302 25.28 -10.84 29.29
CA CYS A 302 23.99 -11.33 29.80
C CYS A 302 23.52 -12.67 29.18
N ASN A 303 24.38 -13.38 28.43
CA ASN A 303 24.08 -14.62 27.71
C ASN A 303 22.90 -14.53 26.70
N TYR A 304 22.50 -13.33 26.29
CA TYR A 304 21.47 -13.14 25.27
C TYR A 304 22.00 -13.46 23.87
N PHE A 305 23.29 -13.22 23.60
CA PHE A 305 24.02 -13.75 22.45
C PHE A 305 25.11 -14.72 22.92
N TYR A 306 25.48 -15.69 22.09
CA TYR A 306 26.71 -16.44 22.30
C TYR A 306 27.93 -15.58 21.90
N GLU A 307 29.09 -15.85 22.50
CA GLU A 307 30.32 -15.06 22.30
C GLU A 307 30.72 -14.95 20.82
N ASN A 308 30.58 -16.07 20.10
CA ASN A 308 30.87 -16.22 18.67
C ASN A 308 29.60 -16.16 17.78
N GLU A 309 28.48 -15.60 18.27
CA GLU A 309 27.25 -15.51 17.48
C GLU A 309 27.38 -14.49 16.35
N ARG A 310 27.09 -14.92 15.12
CA ARG A 310 27.11 -14.05 13.94
C ARG A 310 25.99 -13.02 14.00
N ILE A 311 26.36 -11.75 13.96
CA ILE A 311 25.44 -10.62 13.95
C ILE A 311 25.46 -9.96 12.57
N LEU A 312 24.27 -9.74 11.99
CA LEU A 312 24.08 -9.03 10.72
C LEU A 312 23.46 -7.65 10.98
N LEU A 313 23.98 -6.62 10.33
CA LEU A 313 23.48 -5.24 10.43
C LEU A 313 23.18 -4.68 9.03
N PHE A 314 21.91 -4.39 8.75
CA PHE A 314 21.44 -3.87 7.46
C PHE A 314 21.23 -2.35 7.53
N LEU A 315 21.87 -1.63 6.60
CA LEU A 315 21.95 -0.16 6.56
C LEU A 315 21.61 0.41 5.19
N ASP A 316 21.20 1.68 5.18
CA ASP A 316 20.98 2.46 3.98
C ASP A 316 22.28 2.93 3.30
N GLY A 317 22.15 3.40 2.05
CA GLY A 317 23.28 3.81 1.20
C GLY A 317 23.93 5.18 1.50
N HIS A 318 23.56 5.85 2.60
CA HIS A 318 24.03 7.21 2.88
C HIS A 318 25.55 7.31 3.09
N LYS A 319 26.15 8.40 2.60
CA LYS A 319 27.60 8.67 2.69
C LYS A 319 28.18 8.60 4.11
N SER A 320 27.38 8.75 5.16
CA SER A 320 27.83 8.56 6.54
C SER A 320 28.37 7.15 6.84
N ARG A 321 27.93 6.12 6.10
CA ARG A 321 28.40 4.74 6.31
C ARG A 321 29.80 4.47 5.72
N LEU A 322 30.43 5.46 5.07
CA LEU A 322 31.83 5.42 4.61
C LEU A 322 32.85 5.61 5.75
N ASP A 323 32.41 5.75 7.00
CA ASP A 323 33.32 5.93 8.13
C ASP A 323 34.14 4.65 8.40
N GLU A 324 35.44 4.70 8.10
CA GLU A 324 36.31 3.53 8.20
C GLU A 324 36.51 3.09 9.67
N THR A 325 36.51 4.01 10.63
CA THR A 325 36.56 3.67 12.06
C THR A 325 35.28 2.97 12.52
N ALA A 326 34.09 3.40 12.07
CA ALA A 326 32.85 2.68 12.33
C ALA A 326 32.88 1.27 11.70
N SER A 327 33.43 1.14 10.49
CA SER A 327 33.57 -0.14 9.79
C SER A 327 34.55 -1.09 10.50
N GLN A 328 35.64 -0.56 11.05
CA GLN A 328 36.60 -1.31 11.89
C GLN A 328 35.93 -1.82 13.18
N LEU A 329 35.25 -0.95 13.93
CA LEU A 329 34.56 -1.30 15.18
C LEU A 329 33.49 -2.39 15.01
N LEU A 330 32.77 -2.41 13.87
CA LEU A 330 31.79 -3.45 13.56
C LEU A 330 32.49 -4.79 13.23
N ASN A 331 33.60 -4.76 12.50
CA ASN A 331 34.38 -5.94 12.17
C ASN A 331 35.10 -6.55 13.40
N GLU A 332 35.59 -5.70 14.31
CA GLU A 332 36.23 -6.12 15.58
C GLU A 332 35.27 -6.91 16.48
N GLU A 333 33.99 -6.54 16.51
CA GLU A 333 32.93 -7.28 17.24
C GLU A 333 32.41 -8.53 16.51
N GLY A 334 32.93 -8.82 15.30
CA GLY A 334 32.49 -9.93 14.45
C GLY A 334 31.17 -9.68 13.69
N MET A 335 30.75 -8.42 13.54
CA MET A 335 29.49 -8.07 12.88
C MET A 335 29.65 -7.92 11.36
N THR A 336 28.69 -8.45 10.60
CA THR A 336 28.62 -8.28 9.14
C THR A 336 27.65 -7.14 8.80
N ALA A 337 28.17 -5.97 8.41
CA ALA A 337 27.36 -4.81 8.06
C ALA A 337 27.17 -4.69 6.54
N ILE A 338 25.90 -4.73 6.12
CA ILE A 338 25.45 -4.90 4.74
C ILE A 338 24.66 -3.67 4.31
N ILE A 339 24.98 -3.12 3.14
CA ILE A 339 24.31 -1.96 2.56
C ILE A 339 23.30 -2.42 1.50
N PHE A 340 22.08 -1.89 1.58
CA PHE A 340 21.04 -2.11 0.56
C PHE A 340 21.46 -1.56 -0.82
N PRO A 341 20.82 -2.01 -1.92
CA PRO A 341 20.94 -1.32 -3.20
C PRO A 341 20.36 0.10 -3.14
N GLY A 342 20.98 1.01 -3.88
CA GLY A 342 20.51 2.37 -4.05
C GLY A 342 19.08 2.43 -4.59
N ALA A 343 18.25 3.27 -3.96
CA ALA A 343 16.84 3.48 -4.30
C ALA A 343 15.92 2.24 -4.19
N LEU A 344 16.29 1.20 -3.40
CA LEU A 344 15.45 0.03 -3.11
C LEU A 344 14.97 -0.08 -1.64
N THR A 345 15.17 0.92 -0.78
CA THR A 345 14.79 0.82 0.64
C THR A 345 13.28 0.61 0.85
N HIS A 346 12.42 1.13 -0.04
CA HIS A 346 10.97 0.93 0.02
C HIS A 346 10.52 -0.53 -0.23
N ILE A 347 11.39 -1.36 -0.82
CA ILE A 347 11.18 -2.80 -1.02
C ILE A 347 11.95 -3.62 0.02
N LEU A 348 13.21 -3.28 0.28
CA LEU A 348 14.14 -4.13 1.04
C LEU A 348 14.40 -3.72 2.50
N GLN A 349 13.96 -2.54 2.97
CA GLN A 349 14.32 -2.06 4.31
C GLN A 349 13.17 -2.23 5.33
N PRO A 350 13.34 -3.07 6.38
CA PRO A 350 12.31 -3.35 7.40
C PRO A 350 11.72 -2.12 8.09
N LEU A 351 12.56 -1.13 8.43
CA LEU A 351 12.07 0.11 9.02
C LEU A 351 11.15 0.87 8.06
N ASP A 352 11.45 0.91 6.76
CA ASP A 352 10.64 1.64 5.77
C ASP A 352 9.33 0.91 5.44
N SER A 353 9.32 -0.43 5.43
CA SER A 353 8.20 -1.25 4.95
C SER A 353 6.97 -1.20 5.87
N ILE A 354 7.15 -1.42 7.18
CA ILE A 354 6.05 -1.48 8.16
C ILE A 354 6.25 -0.51 9.32
N VAL A 355 7.41 -0.52 9.98
CA VAL A 355 7.58 0.15 11.28
C VAL A 355 7.44 1.67 11.14
N PHE A 356 8.09 2.31 10.16
CA PHE A 356 7.93 3.74 9.90
C PHE A 356 6.56 4.13 9.35
N LYS A 357 5.86 3.22 8.64
CA LYS A 357 4.48 3.42 8.19
C LYS A 357 3.50 3.46 9.38
N GLN A 358 3.67 2.58 10.37
CA GLN A 358 2.91 2.60 11.62
C GLN A 358 3.31 3.80 12.50
N PHE A 359 4.61 4.04 12.69
CA PHE A 359 5.15 5.15 13.46
C PHE A 359 4.57 6.49 13.03
N ARG A 360 4.61 6.83 11.72
CA ARG A 360 4.07 8.12 11.22
C ARG A 360 2.57 8.28 11.50
N SER A 361 1.82 7.19 11.53
CA SER A 361 0.39 7.18 11.90
C SER A 361 0.16 7.40 13.40
N GLN A 362 0.93 6.73 14.27
CA GLN A 362 0.80 6.90 15.73
C GLN A 362 1.41 8.21 16.22
N TYR A 363 2.50 8.68 15.61
CA TYR A 363 3.17 9.95 15.92
C TYR A 363 2.20 11.12 15.72
N LYS A 364 1.48 11.15 14.59
CA LYS A 364 0.40 12.11 14.36
C LYS A 364 -0.65 12.14 15.48
N LYS A 365 -0.99 10.98 16.06
CA LYS A 365 -1.98 10.88 17.15
C LYS A 365 -1.41 11.32 18.50
N GLN A 366 -0.25 10.81 18.90
CA GLN A 366 0.38 11.14 20.18
C GLN A 366 0.78 12.62 20.22
N LEU A 367 1.29 13.17 19.12
CA LEU A 367 1.64 14.58 19.04
C LEU A 367 0.43 15.49 19.20
N LEU A 368 -0.69 15.20 18.53
CA LEU A 368 -1.95 15.93 18.69
C LEU A 368 -2.48 15.80 20.12
N ARG A 369 -2.36 14.63 20.75
CA ARG A 369 -2.76 14.40 22.15
C ARG A 369 -1.91 15.20 23.14
N GLN A 370 -0.59 15.13 23.04
CA GLN A 370 0.33 15.85 23.93
C GLN A 370 0.24 17.37 23.74
N THR A 371 0.14 17.86 22.51
CA THR A 371 -0.06 19.28 22.21
C THR A 371 -1.38 19.80 22.79
N ARG A 372 -2.47 19.02 22.69
CA ARG A 372 -3.75 19.35 23.35
C ARG A 372 -3.60 19.38 24.87
N GLN A 373 -2.86 18.44 25.47
CA GLN A 373 -2.67 18.39 26.92
C GLN A 373 -1.88 19.60 27.44
N ILE A 374 -0.75 19.96 26.83
CA ILE A 374 0.01 21.14 27.27
C ILE A 374 -0.79 22.43 27.04
N ASN A 375 -1.52 22.56 25.92
CA ASN A 375 -2.39 23.70 25.70
C ASN A 375 -3.51 23.79 26.77
N LYS A 376 -4.11 22.66 27.18
CA LYS A 376 -5.08 22.62 28.29
C LYS A 376 -4.44 23.06 29.60
N ASN A 377 -3.25 22.55 29.93
CA ASN A 377 -2.51 22.94 31.14
C ASN A 377 -2.20 24.46 31.13
N LYS A 378 -1.73 25.01 30.00
CA LYS A 378 -1.47 26.46 29.83
C LYS A 378 -2.72 27.32 29.98
N ILE A 379 -3.89 26.86 29.52
CA ILE A 379 -5.17 27.56 29.71
C ILE A 379 -5.55 27.58 31.20
N ILE A 380 -5.41 26.46 31.91
CA ILE A 380 -5.67 26.37 33.35
C ILE A 380 -4.70 27.29 34.12
N GLU A 381 -3.40 27.27 33.79
CA GLU A 381 -2.43 28.19 34.38
C GLU A 381 -2.72 29.67 34.07
N GLN A 382 -3.19 29.99 32.86
CA GLN A 382 -3.58 31.35 32.49
C GLN A 382 -4.76 31.85 33.33
N GLN A 383 -5.77 31.00 33.54
CA GLN A 383 -6.93 31.29 34.40
C GLN A 383 -6.49 31.54 35.85
N MET A 384 -5.67 30.65 36.41
CA MET A 384 -5.12 30.81 37.77
C MET A 384 -4.25 32.07 37.91
N LYS A 385 -3.45 32.41 36.88
CA LYS A 385 -2.53 33.56 36.86
C LYS A 385 -3.16 34.86 36.33
N LYS A 386 -4.48 34.88 36.08
CA LYS A 386 -5.27 36.04 35.56
C LYS A 386 -4.64 36.75 34.35
N ARG A 387 -4.01 36.01 33.42
CA ARG A 387 -3.32 36.60 32.25
C ARG A 387 -4.25 36.76 31.05
N SER A 388 -4.10 37.83 30.28
CA SER A 388 -5.03 38.21 29.18
C SER A 388 -4.88 37.40 27.88
N ARG A 389 -3.83 36.58 27.72
CA ARG A 389 -3.53 35.84 26.49
C ARG A 389 -2.89 34.49 26.79
N VAL A 390 -3.29 33.43 26.07
CA VAL A 390 -2.61 32.13 26.09
C VAL A 390 -1.21 32.33 25.50
N PRO A 391 -0.11 32.00 26.21
CA PRO A 391 1.21 31.97 25.60
C PRO A 391 1.32 30.78 24.64
N SER A 392 1.88 31.00 23.46
CA SER A 392 2.20 29.93 22.51
C SER A 392 3.17 28.90 23.12
N LEU A 393 3.28 27.73 22.49
CA LEU A 393 4.38 26.81 22.78
C LEU A 393 5.69 27.39 22.24
N ASP A 394 6.71 27.48 23.09
CA ASP A 394 8.03 27.94 22.68
C ASP A 394 8.82 26.85 21.92
N ALA A 395 10.01 27.19 21.43
CA ALA A 395 10.84 26.28 20.64
C ALA A 395 11.41 25.09 21.44
N PHE A 396 11.36 25.12 22.77
CA PHE A 396 11.85 24.09 23.68
C PHE A 396 10.71 23.15 24.10
N GLU A 397 9.55 23.70 24.49
CA GLU A 397 8.32 22.93 24.76
C GLU A 397 7.89 22.11 23.54
N LYS A 398 7.93 22.72 22.33
CA LYS A 398 7.68 22.00 21.08
C LYS A 398 8.65 20.82 20.89
N ARG A 399 9.94 20.98 21.22
CA ARG A 399 10.93 19.88 21.10
C ARG A 399 10.68 18.76 22.09
N LEU A 400 10.34 19.09 23.34
CA LEU A 400 9.96 18.12 24.37
C LEU A 400 8.76 17.27 23.91
N VAL A 401 7.74 17.92 23.35
CA VAL A 401 6.55 17.25 22.78
C VAL A 401 6.88 16.43 21.52
N TYR A 402 7.77 16.91 20.65
CA TYR A 402 8.21 16.16 19.46
C TYR A 402 8.95 14.87 19.87
N VAL A 403 9.88 14.95 20.82
CA VAL A 403 10.63 13.78 21.34
C VAL A 403 9.70 12.81 22.06
N GLN A 404 8.91 13.26 23.04
CA GLN A 404 8.04 12.37 23.80
C GLN A 404 6.98 11.71 22.92
N ALA A 405 6.35 12.45 21.98
CA ALA A 405 5.40 11.85 21.06
C ALA A 405 6.06 10.85 20.09
N ALA A 406 7.33 11.05 19.73
CA ALA A 406 8.09 10.08 18.93
C ALA A 406 8.41 8.81 19.72
N ILE A 407 8.81 8.91 20.99
CA ILE A 407 9.04 7.75 21.88
C ILE A 407 7.74 6.95 22.04
N ASP A 408 6.65 7.59 22.47
CA ASP A 408 5.32 6.97 22.61
C ASP A 408 4.89 6.25 21.31
N ALA A 409 5.06 6.90 20.16
CA ALA A 409 4.66 6.38 18.86
C ALA A 409 5.58 5.28 18.35
N TYR A 410 6.88 5.32 18.68
CA TYR A 410 7.83 4.28 18.32
C TYR A 410 7.54 2.99 19.10
N GLN A 411 7.31 3.07 20.41
CA GLN A 411 6.88 1.92 21.23
C GLN A 411 5.60 1.27 20.69
N MET A 412 4.62 2.08 20.25
CA MET A 412 3.40 1.58 19.60
C MET A 412 3.61 1.00 18.18
N ALA A 413 4.72 1.33 17.52
CA ALA A 413 5.00 0.93 16.14
C ALA A 413 5.99 -0.26 16.04
N SER A 414 6.90 -0.42 16.99
CA SER A 414 7.96 -1.43 17.01
C SER A 414 7.57 -2.70 17.78
N THR A 415 6.28 -3.08 17.81
CA THR A 415 5.81 -4.32 18.44
C THR A 415 6.48 -5.56 17.85
N SER A 416 6.57 -6.67 18.61
CA SER A 416 7.21 -7.92 18.15
C SER A 416 6.70 -8.39 16.79
N SER A 417 5.37 -8.46 16.60
CA SER A 417 4.73 -8.78 15.33
C SER A 417 5.09 -7.78 14.22
N ASN A 418 5.04 -6.47 14.47
CA ASN A 418 5.41 -5.47 13.47
C ASN A 418 6.90 -5.59 13.07
N ARG A 419 7.80 -5.93 14.01
CA ARG A 419 9.21 -6.16 13.73
C ARG A 419 9.39 -7.42 12.89
N ILE A 420 8.92 -8.57 13.35
CA ILE A 420 9.05 -9.86 12.64
C ILE A 420 8.54 -9.72 11.19
N SER A 421 7.29 -9.28 11.00
CA SER A 421 6.72 -9.14 9.67
C SER A 421 7.35 -8.04 8.80
N SER A 422 8.16 -7.14 9.38
CA SER A 422 8.95 -6.17 8.60
C SER A 422 10.24 -6.75 8.00
N PHE A 423 10.80 -7.80 8.61
CA PHE A 423 11.91 -8.58 8.03
C PHE A 423 11.40 -9.68 7.09
N GLU A 424 10.21 -10.24 7.35
CA GLU A 424 9.58 -11.24 6.49
C GLU A 424 9.07 -10.66 5.15
N CYS A 425 8.64 -9.40 5.11
CA CYS A 425 8.14 -8.75 3.88
C CYS A 425 9.21 -8.06 3.02
N THR A 426 10.47 -8.15 3.47
CA THR A 426 11.67 -7.66 2.78
C THR A 426 12.67 -8.80 2.50
N ASP A 427 12.33 -10.02 2.95
CA ASP A 427 13.09 -11.26 2.81
C ASP A 427 14.56 -11.18 3.22
N ILE A 428 14.84 -10.29 4.19
CA ILE A 428 16.07 -10.34 4.98
C ILE A 428 16.01 -11.54 5.93
N TRP A 429 14.89 -11.74 6.61
CA TRP A 429 14.72 -12.84 7.54
C TRP A 429 13.28 -13.35 7.63
N PRO A 430 13.01 -14.63 7.29
CA PRO A 430 13.93 -15.58 6.67
C PRO A 430 14.36 -15.13 5.26
N ARG A 431 15.54 -15.57 4.80
CA ARG A 431 16.10 -15.15 3.51
C ARG A 431 15.44 -15.90 2.34
N VAL A 432 14.39 -15.33 1.75
CA VAL A 432 13.62 -15.90 0.61
C VAL A 432 13.53 -14.87 -0.54
N PRO A 433 14.60 -14.72 -1.37
CA PRO A 433 14.72 -13.63 -2.35
C PRO A 433 13.50 -13.47 -3.27
N ASP A 434 12.96 -14.60 -3.71
CA ASP A 434 11.86 -14.71 -4.66
C ASP A 434 10.63 -13.88 -4.26
N ARG A 435 10.31 -13.79 -2.96
CA ARG A 435 9.15 -13.01 -2.50
C ARG A 435 9.35 -11.51 -2.69
N ALA A 436 10.53 -10.98 -2.33
CA ALA A 436 10.88 -9.57 -2.53
C ALA A 436 10.92 -9.22 -4.03
N SER A 437 11.45 -10.10 -4.87
CA SER A 437 11.51 -9.91 -6.33
C SER A 437 10.14 -10.06 -7.02
N ASN A 438 9.22 -10.87 -6.50
CA ASN A 438 7.85 -11.02 -7.02
C ASN A 438 6.83 -10.02 -6.42
N ARG A 439 7.27 -8.97 -5.73
CA ARG A 439 6.36 -7.95 -5.19
C ARG A 439 5.66 -7.15 -6.30
N ASN A 440 4.41 -6.75 -6.04
CA ASN A 440 3.59 -5.94 -6.96
C ASN A 440 4.23 -4.60 -7.37
N GLU A 441 5.16 -4.06 -6.58
CA GLU A 441 5.91 -2.83 -6.91
C GLU A 441 7.15 -3.08 -7.78
N VAL A 442 7.46 -4.33 -8.14
CA VAL A 442 8.67 -4.74 -8.89
C VAL A 442 8.31 -5.10 -10.33
N THR A 443 9.01 -4.48 -11.28
CA THR A 443 9.00 -4.88 -12.70
C THR A 443 9.63 -6.26 -12.84
N GLN A 444 8.88 -7.23 -13.34
CA GLN A 444 9.42 -8.51 -13.77
C GLN A 444 10.21 -8.35 -15.09
N ASP A 445 11.44 -8.84 -15.11
CA ASP A 445 12.36 -8.79 -16.26
C ASP A 445 13.12 -10.11 -16.50
N ASN A 446 12.62 -11.21 -15.93
CA ASN A 446 13.30 -12.51 -15.86
C ASN A 446 13.70 -13.11 -17.22
N GLU A 447 12.94 -12.84 -18.29
CA GLU A 447 13.24 -13.30 -19.66
C GLU A 447 14.33 -12.46 -20.36
N ALA A 448 14.48 -11.19 -19.97
CA ALA A 448 15.36 -10.21 -20.61
C ALA A 448 15.88 -9.22 -19.55
N PRO A 449 16.78 -9.67 -18.66
CA PRO A 449 17.15 -8.91 -17.46
C PRO A 449 17.82 -7.59 -17.83
N VAL A 450 17.31 -6.49 -17.28
CA VAL A 450 17.80 -5.12 -17.50
C VAL A 450 19.08 -4.85 -16.69
N PHE A 451 19.20 -5.47 -15.52
CA PHE A 451 20.35 -5.31 -14.61
C PHE A 451 20.97 -6.66 -14.20
N PRO A 452 21.45 -7.50 -15.14
CA PRO A 452 21.99 -8.84 -14.84
C PRO A 452 23.26 -8.82 -13.98
N ASN A 453 23.96 -7.68 -13.95
CA ASN A 453 25.11 -7.42 -13.09
C ASN A 453 24.78 -6.46 -11.92
N GLY A 454 23.52 -6.02 -11.80
CA GLY A 454 23.07 -5.02 -10.82
C GLY A 454 23.17 -3.59 -11.33
N ARG A 455 22.39 -2.70 -10.73
CA ARG A 455 22.30 -1.29 -11.17
C ARG A 455 23.44 -0.43 -10.62
N TYR A 456 24.18 0.23 -11.52
CA TYR A 456 25.09 1.30 -11.13
C TYR A 456 24.33 2.45 -10.47
N SER A 457 24.69 2.76 -9.22
CA SER A 457 23.92 3.66 -8.34
C SER A 457 24.42 5.11 -8.34
N GLY A 458 25.34 5.47 -9.23
CA GLY A 458 25.95 6.80 -9.33
C GLY A 458 27.13 7.03 -8.37
N SER A 459 27.95 8.03 -8.68
CA SER A 459 29.09 8.44 -7.88
C SER A 459 28.67 9.29 -6.67
N GLY A 460 28.64 8.70 -5.47
CA GLY A 460 28.48 9.46 -4.21
C GLY A 460 27.66 8.78 -3.09
N THR A 461 26.94 7.70 -3.40
CA THR A 461 26.22 6.87 -2.42
C THR A 461 26.77 5.45 -2.42
N ILE A 462 26.82 4.82 -1.24
CA ILE A 462 27.13 3.40 -1.13
C ILE A 462 25.89 2.61 -1.58
N SER A 463 26.10 1.46 -2.21
CA SER A 463 25.03 0.62 -2.73
C SER A 463 25.54 -0.80 -2.86
N ALA A 464 24.76 -1.79 -2.41
CA ALA A 464 24.99 -3.20 -2.69
C ALA A 464 26.41 -3.70 -2.31
N THR A 465 26.88 -3.39 -1.10
CA THR A 465 28.21 -3.80 -0.59
C THR A 465 28.14 -4.24 0.87
N ILE A 466 29.16 -4.96 1.34
CA ILE A 466 29.39 -5.26 2.75
C ILE A 466 30.56 -4.39 3.23
N ILE A 467 30.32 -3.44 4.14
CA ILE A 467 31.36 -2.48 4.58
C ILE A 467 32.38 -3.10 5.55
N THR A 468 32.02 -4.18 6.23
CA THR A 468 32.94 -4.97 7.07
C THR A 468 33.61 -6.13 6.32
N ALA A 469 33.41 -6.28 5.01
CA ALA A 469 34.15 -7.28 4.25
C ALA A 469 35.64 -6.97 4.30
N THR A 470 36.44 -7.95 4.71
CA THR A 470 37.89 -7.80 4.84
C THR A 470 38.47 -7.44 3.47
N LYS A 471 38.91 -6.17 3.31
CA LYS A 471 39.68 -5.74 2.15
C LYS A 471 40.90 -6.67 2.06
N ARG A 472 40.87 -7.66 1.15
CA ARG A 472 42.08 -8.41 0.80
C ARG A 472 43.12 -7.37 0.45
N LYS A 473 44.21 -7.28 1.22
CA LYS A 473 45.38 -6.54 0.77
C LYS A 473 45.72 -7.10 -0.61
N ARG A 474 45.57 -6.28 -1.65
CA ARG A 474 46.38 -6.52 -2.85
C ARG A 474 47.81 -6.50 -2.35
N GLY A 475 48.57 -7.56 -2.64
CA GLY A 475 50.01 -7.47 -2.50
C GLY A 475 50.49 -6.27 -3.31
N SER A 476 51.55 -5.62 -2.84
CA SER A 476 52.20 -4.57 -3.62
C SER A 476 52.85 -5.20 -4.85
N GLN A 477 52.08 -5.39 -5.91
CA GLN A 477 52.63 -5.35 -7.27
C GLN A 477 53.23 -3.96 -7.44
N THR A 478 54.51 -3.92 -7.79
CA THR A 478 55.19 -2.70 -8.25
C THR A 478 54.58 -2.28 -9.59
N ASP A 479 54.80 -1.03 -9.98
CA ASP A 479 54.09 -0.39 -11.10
C ASP A 479 54.46 -0.90 -12.52
N ASP A 480 55.15 -2.05 -12.62
CA ASP A 480 55.81 -2.55 -13.83
C ASP A 480 54.93 -3.46 -14.73
N GLU A 481 53.74 -3.90 -14.29
CA GLU A 481 52.91 -4.88 -15.04
C GLU A 481 51.70 -4.26 -15.81
N ILE A 482 51.70 -2.95 -16.06
CA ILE A 482 50.58 -2.27 -16.75
C ILE A 482 50.65 -2.39 -18.30
N GLU A 483 51.81 -2.66 -18.89
CA GLU A 483 52.04 -2.40 -20.33
C GLU A 483 51.84 -3.58 -21.29
N THR A 484 51.72 -4.83 -20.82
CA THR A 484 51.85 -6.03 -21.68
C THR A 484 50.55 -6.68 -22.17
N ASN A 485 49.37 -6.30 -21.66
CA ASN A 485 48.11 -7.02 -21.94
C ASN A 485 47.03 -6.24 -22.72
N GLN A 486 47.40 -5.21 -23.49
CA GLN A 486 46.52 -4.69 -24.55
C GLN A 486 46.58 -5.52 -25.85
N ASN A 487 47.68 -6.25 -26.09
CA ASN A 487 47.99 -6.91 -27.36
C ASN A 487 47.62 -8.40 -27.43
N GLN A 488 46.36 -8.77 -27.12
CA GLN A 488 45.82 -10.06 -27.57
C GLN A 488 44.29 -10.17 -27.75
N ARG A 489 43.61 -9.07 -28.14
CA ARG A 489 42.29 -9.18 -28.79
C ARG A 489 42.46 -9.43 -30.29
N ASN A 490 42.42 -10.70 -30.72
CA ASN A 490 41.83 -11.21 -31.99
C ASN A 490 42.29 -12.65 -32.28
N GLY A 491 41.39 -13.65 -32.34
CA GLY A 491 41.78 -14.99 -32.82
C GLY A 491 40.86 -16.19 -32.56
N ILE A 492 40.03 -16.54 -33.55
CA ILE A 492 39.83 -17.92 -34.08
C ILE A 492 39.26 -19.05 -33.17
N LYS A 493 37.98 -19.38 -33.45
CA LYS A 493 37.35 -20.71 -33.67
C LYS A 493 37.55 -21.91 -32.70
N ARG A 494 36.40 -22.41 -32.20
CA ARG A 494 35.96 -23.82 -32.05
C ARG A 494 37.01 -24.96 -32.10
N ARG A 495 36.99 -25.83 -31.08
CA ARG A 495 37.09 -27.30 -31.24
C ARG A 495 36.19 -28.04 -30.22
N ARG A 496 35.78 -29.27 -30.54
CA ARG A 496 35.09 -30.24 -29.67
C ARG A 496 36.02 -31.44 -29.43
N GLU A 497 36.01 -32.00 -28.24
CA GLU A 497 36.22 -33.43 -27.90
C GLU A 497 35.70 -33.55 -26.44
N ASN A 498 34.67 -34.33 -26.08
CA ASN A 498 34.41 -35.78 -26.12
C ASN A 498 35.25 -36.64 -25.16
N THR A 499 34.56 -37.28 -24.20
CA THR A 499 34.73 -38.64 -23.59
C THR A 499 34.17 -38.59 -22.15
N MET A 500 33.00 -39.13 -21.77
CA MET A 500 32.46 -40.52 -21.74
C MET A 500 33.02 -41.46 -20.65
N ILE A 501 32.09 -42.02 -19.83
CA ILE A 501 32.16 -43.33 -19.13
C ILE A 501 33.22 -43.38 -17.99
N SER A 502 32.92 -43.83 -16.76
CA SER A 502 32.16 -45.01 -16.33
C SER A 502 31.40 -44.85 -15.00
N ALA A 503 30.58 -45.85 -14.66
CA ALA A 503 29.97 -46.03 -13.34
C ALA A 503 30.20 -47.46 -12.81
N SER A 504 30.35 -47.58 -11.50
CA SER A 504 30.29 -48.83 -10.70
C SER A 504 29.94 -48.41 -9.26
N ASN A 505 28.91 -48.94 -8.61
CA ASN A 505 28.75 -50.30 -8.07
C ASN A 505 29.78 -50.59 -6.94
N GLN A 506 29.42 -51.12 -5.76
CA GLN A 506 28.15 -51.78 -5.37
C GLN A 506 27.95 -51.92 -3.83
N THR A 507 26.71 -51.69 -3.36
CA THR A 507 25.91 -52.47 -2.34
C THR A 507 26.36 -52.83 -0.89
N ILE A 508 25.43 -52.60 0.07
CA ILE A 508 24.90 -53.51 1.15
C ILE A 508 25.84 -53.81 2.36
N GLU A 509 25.42 -54.07 3.62
CA GLU A 509 24.12 -54.24 4.36
C GLU A 509 23.75 -53.04 5.28
N SER A 510 22.59 -52.85 5.97
CA SER A 510 21.25 -53.51 6.09
C SER A 510 20.84 -54.35 7.34
N THR A 511 20.52 -53.72 8.48
CA THR A 511 19.58 -54.24 9.53
C THR A 511 18.40 -53.26 9.72
N LYS A 512 17.12 -53.62 9.49
CA LYS A 512 16.21 -54.48 10.31
C LYS A 512 15.78 -53.84 11.64
N ASP A 513 14.51 -53.82 12.07
CA ASP A 513 13.17 -54.12 11.48
C ASP A 513 12.18 -53.08 12.13
N VAL A 514 10.83 -53.06 12.17
CA VAL A 514 9.70 -54.01 12.02
C VAL A 514 8.46 -53.25 11.43
N THR A 515 7.38 -53.94 11.09
CA THR A 515 6.16 -53.49 10.38
C THR A 515 5.02 -52.87 11.22
N PRO A 516 4.05 -52.14 10.59
CA PRO A 516 2.84 -51.60 11.23
C PRO A 516 1.65 -52.58 11.28
N THR A 517 0.62 -52.24 12.08
CA THR A 517 -0.65 -53.00 12.20
C THR A 517 -1.85 -52.04 12.21
N ALA A 518 -3.00 -52.45 11.63
CA ALA A 518 -4.22 -51.65 11.58
C ALA A 518 -5.48 -52.42 12.03
N THR A 519 -6.26 -51.84 12.95
CA THR A 519 -7.58 -52.28 13.48
C THR A 519 -8.20 -51.13 14.28
N THR A 520 -9.52 -50.88 14.43
CA THR A 520 -10.75 -51.30 13.73
C THR A 520 -11.89 -50.35 14.20
N TYR A 521 -12.88 -50.02 13.37
CA TYR A 521 -14.05 -49.23 13.78
C TYR A 521 -14.98 -50.01 14.73
N VAL A 522 -15.39 -49.40 15.85
CA VAL A 522 -16.47 -49.88 16.74
C VAL A 522 -17.29 -48.70 17.23
N SER A 523 -18.62 -48.86 17.27
CA SER A 523 -19.56 -47.90 17.88
C SER A 523 -20.29 -48.56 19.05
N PRO A 524 -20.51 -47.83 20.16
CA PRO A 524 -21.64 -48.13 21.04
C PRO A 524 -22.46 -46.88 21.39
N SER A 525 -23.79 -47.04 21.37
CA SER A 525 -24.73 -46.08 21.95
C SER A 525 -24.94 -46.40 23.44
N ALA A 526 -24.83 -45.39 24.30
CA ALA A 526 -25.21 -45.48 25.71
C ALA A 526 -25.78 -44.14 26.18
N LYS A 527 -26.95 -44.15 26.83
CA LYS A 527 -27.55 -42.95 27.43
C LYS A 527 -26.94 -42.70 28.80
N LEU A 528 -26.45 -41.49 29.05
CA LEU A 528 -26.09 -41.03 30.39
C LEU A 528 -27.34 -40.63 31.19
N PRO A 529 -27.32 -40.74 32.54
CA PRO A 529 -28.45 -40.38 33.38
C PRO A 529 -28.66 -38.85 33.44
N PRO A 530 -29.88 -38.38 33.73
CA PRO A 530 -30.15 -36.94 33.86
C PRO A 530 -29.47 -36.38 35.12
N MET A 531 -28.57 -35.41 34.94
CA MET A 531 -28.08 -34.59 36.04
C MET A 531 -29.22 -33.72 36.58
N LEU A 532 -29.64 -33.97 37.82
CA LEU A 532 -30.47 -33.04 38.58
C LEU A 532 -29.60 -31.85 39.00
N LEU A 533 -29.63 -30.80 38.18
CA LEU A 533 -29.01 -29.51 38.46
C LEU A 533 -29.74 -28.84 39.64
N SER A 534 -28.99 -28.15 40.50
CA SER A 534 -29.57 -27.51 41.69
C SER A 534 -30.50 -26.34 41.32
N LYS A 535 -31.35 -25.91 42.26
CA LYS A 535 -32.22 -24.75 42.02
C LYS A 535 -31.40 -23.47 41.78
N GLU A 536 -30.29 -23.27 42.47
CA GLU A 536 -29.40 -22.13 42.21
C GLU A 536 -28.80 -22.17 40.79
N PHE A 537 -28.47 -23.37 40.28
CA PHE A 537 -27.99 -23.52 38.91
C PHE A 537 -29.08 -23.22 37.87
N ILE A 538 -30.33 -23.66 38.11
CA ILE A 538 -31.47 -23.37 37.24
C ILE A 538 -31.86 -21.89 37.30
N GLU A 539 -31.78 -21.26 38.48
CA GLU A 539 -31.97 -19.82 38.65
C GLU A 539 -30.86 -19.00 37.97
N SER A 540 -29.65 -19.54 37.83
CA SER A 540 -28.56 -18.86 37.10
C SER A 540 -28.86 -18.72 35.61
N PHE A 541 -29.58 -19.66 34.99
CA PHE A 541 -30.05 -19.56 33.60
C PHE A 541 -31.12 -18.48 33.38
N ASN A 542 -31.88 -18.12 34.42
CA ASN A 542 -32.97 -17.15 34.31
C ASN A 542 -32.52 -15.68 34.47
N LYS A 543 -31.25 -15.42 34.82
CA LYS A 543 -30.66 -14.07 34.80
C LYS A 543 -29.99 -13.81 33.44
N ARG A 544 -30.76 -13.29 32.47
CA ARG A 544 -30.28 -12.90 31.14
C ARG A 544 -29.03 -11.99 31.25
N PRO A 545 -27.83 -12.46 30.84
CA PRO A 545 -26.57 -11.86 31.29
C PRO A 545 -26.06 -10.74 30.37
N TYR A 546 -26.81 -9.65 30.22
CA TYR A 546 -26.36 -8.47 29.46
C TYR A 546 -25.22 -7.73 30.18
N LYS A 547 -23.99 -8.21 29.98
CA LYS A 547 -22.76 -7.62 30.52
C LYS A 547 -22.52 -6.21 29.94
N LYS A 548 -23.01 -5.19 30.64
CA LYS A 548 -22.66 -3.78 30.40
C LYS A 548 -21.13 -3.60 30.48
N ASN A 549 -20.55 -2.91 29.50
CA ASN A 549 -19.11 -2.60 29.48
C ASN A 549 -18.72 -1.73 30.70
N ASN A 550 -17.94 -2.30 31.62
CA ASN A 550 -17.71 -1.66 32.92
C ASN A 550 -16.41 -0.86 32.94
N ARG A 551 -16.51 0.48 32.92
CA ARG A 551 -15.37 1.40 32.73
C ARG A 551 -14.35 1.41 33.87
N GLU A 552 -14.71 0.94 35.07
CA GLU A 552 -13.90 1.10 36.28
C GLU A 552 -13.24 -0.19 36.79
N LYS A 553 -13.61 -1.37 36.26
CA LYS A 553 -12.92 -2.62 36.61
C LYS A 553 -11.53 -2.66 35.95
N ALA A 554 -10.56 -3.19 36.69
CA ALA A 554 -9.15 -3.17 36.28
C ALA A 554 -8.90 -3.91 34.96
N LYS A 555 -7.96 -3.42 34.16
CA LYS A 555 -7.56 -3.99 32.85
C LYS A 555 -6.70 -5.26 32.96
N SER A 556 -6.97 -6.09 33.97
CA SER A 556 -6.33 -7.39 34.14
C SER A 556 -6.79 -8.38 33.06
N ASN A 557 -5.85 -9.15 32.54
CA ASN A 557 -6.04 -10.40 31.78
C ASN A 557 -6.49 -10.35 30.31
N ILE A 558 -6.68 -9.20 29.62
CA ILE A 558 -6.99 -9.19 28.15
C ILE A 558 -6.03 -10.09 27.33
N SER A 559 -4.75 -10.11 27.67
CA SER A 559 -3.75 -10.99 27.03
C SER A 559 -3.91 -12.47 27.39
N THR A 560 -4.25 -12.77 28.64
CA THR A 560 -4.42 -14.14 29.17
C THR A 560 -5.71 -14.76 28.63
N ASP A 561 -6.80 -14.00 28.69
CA ASP A 561 -8.11 -14.28 28.12
C ASP A 561 -8.02 -14.60 26.63
N LEU A 562 -7.25 -13.81 25.87
CA LEU A 562 -7.03 -14.05 24.44
C LEU A 562 -6.28 -15.36 24.18
N ILE A 563 -5.27 -15.70 24.99
CA ILE A 563 -4.53 -16.97 24.87
C ILE A 563 -5.46 -18.16 25.19
N LEU A 564 -6.13 -18.13 26.34
CA LEU A 564 -7.06 -19.19 26.76
C LEU A 564 -8.21 -19.40 25.76
N LEU A 565 -8.75 -18.32 25.20
CA LEU A 565 -9.79 -18.40 24.19
C LEU A 565 -9.27 -18.92 22.85
N THR A 566 -8.02 -18.60 22.47
CA THR A 566 -7.38 -19.17 21.26
C THR A 566 -7.14 -20.67 21.43
N GLU A 567 -6.55 -21.09 22.56
CA GLU A 567 -6.30 -22.51 22.88
C GLU A 567 -7.58 -23.34 23.00
N HIS A 568 -8.73 -22.71 23.30
CA HIS A 568 -10.03 -23.36 23.25
C HIS A 568 -10.54 -23.49 21.81
N LEU A 569 -10.56 -22.39 21.06
CA LEU A 569 -11.15 -22.31 19.71
C LEU A 569 -10.35 -23.07 18.65
N GLU A 570 -9.02 -23.16 18.76
CA GLU A 570 -8.18 -23.93 17.86
C GLU A 570 -8.50 -25.44 17.87
N LYS A 571 -9.01 -25.97 19.00
CA LYS A 571 -9.44 -27.37 19.12
C LYS A 571 -10.72 -27.65 18.34
N ASP A 572 -11.58 -26.64 18.23
CA ASP A 572 -12.84 -26.67 17.48
C ASP A 572 -12.68 -26.16 16.03
N GLY A 573 -11.46 -25.76 15.63
CA GLY A 573 -11.11 -25.32 14.27
C GLY A 573 -11.37 -23.84 13.95
N PHE A 574 -11.62 -22.99 14.95
CA PHE A 574 -11.86 -21.55 14.78
C PHE A 574 -10.61 -20.70 15.06
N THR A 575 -10.58 -19.43 14.60
CA THR A 575 -9.35 -18.60 14.66
C THR A 575 -9.64 -17.12 14.97
N ILE A 576 -9.22 -16.65 16.15
CA ILE A 576 -9.54 -15.28 16.60
C ILE A 576 -8.88 -14.20 15.73
N ARG A 577 -9.71 -13.36 15.08
CA ARG A 577 -9.28 -12.10 14.47
C ARG A 577 -9.51 -10.93 15.41
N ASN A 578 -8.47 -10.59 16.17
CA ASN A 578 -8.50 -9.46 17.10
C ASN A 578 -8.42 -8.10 16.38
N ASN A 579 -9.49 -7.30 16.48
CA ASN A 579 -9.54 -5.94 15.94
C ASN A 579 -8.95 -4.90 16.92
N ARG A 580 -8.48 -3.76 16.40
CA ARG A 580 -7.83 -2.70 17.21
C ARG A 580 -8.82 -1.61 17.67
N GLY A 581 -10.10 -1.95 17.83
CA GLY A 581 -11.20 -1.00 18.06
C GLY A 581 -11.25 -0.44 19.47
N ALA A 582 -10.77 0.79 19.68
CA ALA A 582 -10.98 1.53 20.92
C ALA A 582 -12.44 2.00 21.05
N GLY A 583 -13.33 1.08 21.46
CA GLY A 583 -14.79 1.28 21.60
C GLY A 583 -15.62 0.91 20.38
N ASN A 584 -15.04 0.95 19.17
CA ASN A 584 -15.66 0.39 17.96
C ASN A 584 -15.50 -1.15 17.83
N CYS A 585 -15.01 -1.85 18.86
CA CYS A 585 -14.62 -3.26 18.79
C CYS A 585 -15.75 -4.21 18.35
N LEU A 586 -16.94 -4.07 18.93
CA LEU A 586 -18.11 -4.87 18.55
C LEU A 586 -18.46 -4.71 17.07
N PHE A 587 -18.53 -3.47 16.57
CA PHE A 587 -18.88 -3.18 15.18
C PHE A 587 -17.78 -3.59 14.19
N HIS A 588 -16.50 -3.57 14.61
CA HIS A 588 -15.41 -4.14 13.80
C HIS A 588 -15.49 -5.67 13.71
N ALA A 589 -15.77 -6.36 14.81
CA ALA A 589 -15.94 -7.82 14.81
C ALA A 589 -17.18 -8.25 14.02
N LEU A 590 -18.32 -7.57 14.20
CA LEU A 590 -19.55 -7.80 13.44
C LEU A 590 -19.35 -7.59 11.93
N ASN A 591 -18.72 -6.48 11.52
CA ASN A 591 -18.46 -6.23 10.09
C ASN A 591 -17.59 -7.33 9.46
N ASP A 592 -16.58 -7.81 10.19
CA ASP A 592 -15.70 -8.90 9.76
C ASP A 592 -16.50 -10.21 9.54
N GLN A 593 -17.31 -10.62 10.52
CA GLN A 593 -18.22 -11.77 10.43
C GLN A 593 -19.29 -11.62 9.33
N LEU A 594 -19.76 -10.39 9.06
CA LEU A 594 -20.67 -10.09 7.95
C LEU A 594 -19.99 -10.14 6.57
N GLY A 595 -18.65 -10.16 6.50
CA GLY A 595 -17.86 -10.30 5.26
C GLY A 595 -17.11 -9.04 4.83
N GLY A 596 -16.91 -8.06 5.73
CA GLY A 596 -16.18 -6.82 5.47
C GLY A 596 -16.93 -5.79 4.60
N ILE A 597 -18.26 -5.93 4.48
CA ILE A 597 -19.12 -5.17 3.56
C ILE A 597 -19.04 -3.65 3.83
N PHE A 598 -18.92 -3.24 5.10
CA PHE A 598 -18.89 -1.83 5.48
C PHE A 598 -17.46 -1.29 5.51
N HIS A 599 -17.13 -0.37 4.60
CA HIS A 599 -15.85 0.34 4.62
C HIS A 599 -15.69 1.31 5.80
N ASP A 600 -16.82 1.72 6.41
CA ASP A 600 -16.86 2.51 7.64
C ASP A 600 -17.84 1.87 8.63
N VAL A 601 -17.35 1.46 9.79
CA VAL A 601 -18.16 0.84 10.85
C VAL A 601 -19.06 1.83 11.59
N HIS A 602 -18.85 3.14 11.42
CA HIS A 602 -19.80 4.15 11.91
C HIS A 602 -21.14 4.07 11.17
N ILE A 603 -21.14 3.65 9.90
CA ILE A 603 -22.38 3.38 9.13
C ILE A 603 -23.10 2.17 9.73
N LEU A 604 -22.38 1.06 9.99
CA LEU A 604 -22.92 -0.13 10.63
C LEU A 604 -23.48 0.16 12.03
N ARG A 605 -22.75 0.91 12.87
CA ARG A 605 -23.22 1.43 14.17
C ARG A 605 -24.53 2.21 14.01
N THR A 606 -24.57 3.15 13.07
CA THR A 606 -25.75 3.98 12.82
C THR A 606 -26.95 3.15 12.40
N MET A 607 -26.78 2.15 11.53
CA MET A 607 -27.85 1.24 11.10
C MET A 607 -28.40 0.39 12.25
N VAL A 608 -27.53 -0.19 13.08
CA VAL A 608 -27.95 -0.98 14.25
C VAL A 608 -28.72 -0.12 15.25
N VAL A 609 -28.25 1.10 15.55
CA VAL A 609 -28.95 2.01 16.48
C VAL A 609 -30.24 2.59 15.86
N GLN A 610 -30.32 2.73 14.54
CA GLN A 610 -31.57 3.10 13.84
C GLN A 610 -32.59 1.96 13.85
N ASN A 611 -32.15 0.70 13.70
CA ASN A 611 -33.04 -0.46 13.82
C ASN A 611 -33.56 -0.65 15.26
N LEU A 612 -32.73 -0.39 16.26
CA LEU A 612 -33.13 -0.34 17.67
C LEU A 612 -34.18 0.77 17.93
N LEU A 613 -34.04 1.94 17.29
CA LEU A 613 -35.05 3.02 17.36
C LEU A 613 -36.40 2.60 16.76
N ALA A 614 -36.37 1.96 15.58
CA ALA A 614 -37.58 1.60 14.83
C ALA A 614 -38.45 0.54 15.53
N HIS A 615 -37.87 -0.21 16.48
CA HIS A 615 -38.53 -1.31 17.21
C HIS A 615 -38.37 -1.13 18.73
N SER A 616 -38.33 0.11 19.21
CA SER A 616 -38.07 0.47 20.61
C SER A 616 -38.96 -0.26 21.62
N GLU A 617 -40.24 -0.46 21.30
CA GLU A 617 -41.21 -1.19 22.14
C GLU A 617 -40.81 -2.67 22.35
N GLN A 618 -40.24 -3.33 21.34
CA GLN A 618 -39.80 -4.72 21.41
C GLN A 618 -38.54 -4.89 22.27
N PHE A 619 -37.65 -3.90 22.27
CA PHE A 619 -36.36 -3.97 22.97
C PHE A 619 -36.40 -3.31 24.37
N ARG A 620 -37.52 -2.72 24.77
CA ARG A 620 -37.69 -1.97 26.03
C ARG A 620 -37.38 -2.79 27.28
N GLU A 621 -37.61 -4.11 27.29
CA GLU A 621 -37.32 -4.99 28.43
C GLU A 621 -35.83 -5.20 28.72
N PHE A 622 -34.93 -4.71 27.84
CA PHE A 622 -33.48 -4.87 27.98
C PHE A 622 -32.76 -3.63 28.55
N PHE A 623 -33.53 -2.65 29.08
CA PHE A 623 -33.02 -1.39 29.61
C PHE A 623 -33.57 -1.13 31.01
N ASP A 624 -32.66 -0.95 31.98
CA ASP A 624 -32.98 -0.67 33.39
C ASP A 624 -33.36 0.81 33.62
N GLU A 625 -33.92 1.13 34.80
CA GLU A 625 -34.38 2.48 35.17
C GLU A 625 -33.27 3.56 35.25
N ASP A 626 -31.99 3.18 35.16
CA ASP A 626 -30.81 4.07 35.26
C ASP A 626 -30.57 4.95 34.01
N GLU A 627 -31.02 4.54 32.82
CA GLU A 627 -30.68 5.17 31.53
C GLU A 627 -31.83 4.97 30.54
N SER A 628 -32.40 6.06 30.01
CA SER A 628 -33.47 5.95 29.01
C SER A 628 -32.96 5.32 27.71
N LEU A 629 -33.85 4.67 26.96
CA LEU A 629 -33.51 4.07 25.67
C LEU A 629 -33.01 5.14 24.68
N GLU A 630 -33.65 6.31 24.71
CA GLU A 630 -33.30 7.49 23.92
C GLU A 630 -31.88 8.00 24.26
N ASP A 631 -31.55 8.14 25.55
CA ASP A 631 -30.22 8.56 26.02
C ASP A 631 -29.13 7.53 25.66
N TYR A 632 -29.41 6.23 25.88
CA TYR A 632 -28.52 5.15 25.46
C TYR A 632 -28.22 5.23 23.96
N MET A 633 -29.25 5.47 23.14
CA MET A 633 -29.13 5.48 21.69
C MET A 633 -28.38 6.70 21.16
N GLU A 634 -28.62 7.91 21.69
CA GLU A 634 -27.86 9.09 21.29
C GLU A 634 -26.39 9.00 21.76
N ARG A 635 -26.15 8.43 22.94
CA ARG A 635 -24.80 8.05 23.39
C ARG A 635 -24.18 7.03 22.42
N MET A 636 -24.88 5.94 22.07
CA MET A 636 -24.38 4.85 21.24
C MET A 636 -24.19 5.21 19.75
N ARG A 637 -24.84 6.28 19.25
CA ARG A 637 -24.52 6.86 17.94
C ARG A 637 -23.11 7.45 17.86
N THR A 638 -22.55 7.87 18.99
CA THR A 638 -21.21 8.50 19.04
C THR A 638 -20.13 7.53 18.58
N ASP A 639 -19.29 7.95 17.63
CA ASP A 639 -18.16 7.14 17.17
C ASP A 639 -17.16 6.88 18.31
N GLY A 640 -16.74 5.63 18.46
CA GLY A 640 -15.91 5.18 19.58
C GLY A 640 -16.66 4.86 20.88
N GLU A 641 -17.99 4.99 20.97
CA GLU A 641 -18.73 4.59 22.18
C GLU A 641 -18.89 3.06 22.28
N TRP A 642 -18.67 2.49 23.46
CA TRP A 642 -18.45 1.05 23.63
C TRP A 642 -19.74 0.22 23.56
N GLY A 643 -19.98 -0.42 22.41
CA GLY A 643 -21.12 -1.31 22.18
C GLY A 643 -21.19 -2.47 23.17
N ASP A 644 -22.35 -2.66 23.81
CA ASP A 644 -22.65 -3.72 24.78
C ASP A 644 -23.79 -4.62 24.28
N GLY A 645 -24.12 -5.67 25.05
CA GLY A 645 -25.05 -6.71 24.61
C GLY A 645 -26.50 -6.28 24.40
N ARG A 646 -26.89 -5.06 24.82
CA ARG A 646 -28.21 -4.47 24.54
C ARG A 646 -28.44 -4.22 23.03
N LEU A 647 -27.41 -4.38 22.20
CA LEU A 647 -27.48 -4.29 20.75
C LEU A 647 -27.78 -5.63 20.04
N PHE A 648 -27.65 -6.77 20.71
CA PHE A 648 -27.63 -8.09 20.04
C PHE A 648 -28.94 -8.44 19.32
N GLY A 649 -30.11 -8.29 19.97
CA GLY A 649 -31.39 -8.51 19.30
C GLY A 649 -31.65 -7.58 18.10
N SER A 650 -31.10 -6.36 18.11
CA SER A 650 -31.17 -5.45 16.95
C SER A 650 -30.23 -5.87 15.82
N ILE A 651 -29.07 -6.44 16.14
CA ILE A 651 -28.12 -7.01 15.17
C ILE A 651 -28.72 -8.29 14.54
N GLU A 652 -29.27 -9.17 15.35
CA GLU A 652 -29.97 -10.40 14.93
C GLU A 652 -31.07 -10.07 13.91
N GLN A 653 -32.01 -9.21 14.29
CA GLN A 653 -33.15 -8.80 13.47
C GLN A 653 -32.72 -8.11 12.16
N LEU A 654 -31.72 -7.21 12.22
CA LEU A 654 -31.29 -6.42 11.06
C LEU A 654 -30.55 -7.26 10.00
N PHE A 655 -29.86 -8.33 10.41
CA PHE A 655 -29.04 -9.16 9.51
C PHE A 655 -29.57 -10.58 9.30
N ASN A 656 -30.61 -11.01 10.01
CA ASN A 656 -31.10 -12.40 10.08
C ASN A 656 -29.95 -13.36 10.43
N THR A 657 -29.28 -13.10 11.55
CA THR A 657 -28.11 -13.88 12.02
C THR A 657 -28.23 -14.27 13.48
N ARG A 658 -28.06 -15.56 13.77
CA ARG A 658 -27.86 -16.04 15.16
C ARG A 658 -26.49 -15.58 15.67
N ILE A 659 -26.42 -15.11 16.90
CA ILE A 659 -25.19 -14.62 17.52
C ILE A 659 -24.66 -15.67 18.50
N GLU A 660 -23.37 -16.00 18.40
CA GLU A 660 -22.67 -16.92 19.30
C GLU A 660 -21.49 -16.17 19.96
N ILE A 661 -21.44 -16.15 21.29
CA ILE A 661 -20.47 -15.38 22.07
C ILE A 661 -19.67 -16.27 23.00
N TYR A 662 -18.37 -16.32 22.73
CA TYR A 662 -17.41 -17.11 23.49
C TYR A 662 -16.71 -16.21 24.51
N ILE A 663 -16.81 -16.58 25.80
CA ILE A 663 -16.20 -15.87 26.91
C ILE A 663 -15.23 -16.83 27.62
N PRO A 664 -13.97 -16.44 27.92
CA PRO A 664 -13.02 -17.33 28.58
C PRO A 664 -13.55 -17.82 29.94
N GLY A 665 -13.68 -19.13 30.10
CA GLY A 665 -14.12 -19.77 31.36
C GLY A 665 -15.62 -19.75 31.63
N GLU A 666 -16.45 -19.27 30.70
CA GLU A 666 -17.91 -19.28 30.78
C GLU A 666 -18.53 -20.14 29.66
N PRO A 667 -19.74 -20.70 29.83
CA PRO A 667 -20.41 -21.46 28.78
C PRO A 667 -20.74 -20.58 27.56
N LEU A 668 -20.78 -21.18 26.38
CA LEU A 668 -21.17 -20.52 25.13
C LEU A 668 -22.55 -19.85 25.27
N PHE A 669 -22.58 -18.53 25.17
CA PHE A 669 -23.83 -17.78 25.05
C PHE A 669 -24.27 -17.77 23.59
N SER A 670 -25.56 -17.97 23.33
CA SER A 670 -26.13 -17.85 21.99
C SER A 670 -27.49 -17.17 22.02
N GLU A 671 -27.70 -16.22 21.11
CA GLU A 671 -28.90 -15.41 21.02
C GLU A 671 -29.46 -15.46 19.59
N GLY A 672 -30.78 -15.55 19.51
CA GLY A 672 -31.54 -15.59 18.26
C GLY A 672 -31.90 -16.96 17.69
N ASP A 673 -32.86 -16.93 16.77
CA ASP A 673 -33.47 -18.10 16.11
C ASP A 673 -32.50 -18.89 15.21
N GLN A 674 -32.96 -20.04 14.68
CA GLN A 674 -32.19 -20.89 13.75
C GLN A 674 -32.09 -20.29 12.33
N TYR A 675 -31.49 -19.11 12.21
CA TYR A 675 -31.13 -18.50 10.93
C TYR A 675 -30.01 -19.26 10.22
N GLN A 676 -29.95 -19.15 8.88
CA GLN A 676 -28.93 -19.82 8.06
C GLN A 676 -27.49 -19.34 8.28
N ARG A 677 -27.29 -18.21 8.98
CA ARG A 677 -25.97 -17.61 9.21
C ARG A 677 -25.76 -17.34 10.70
N THR A 678 -24.61 -17.79 11.20
CA THR A 678 -24.14 -17.52 12.56
C THR A 678 -23.03 -16.47 12.54
N VAL A 679 -23.07 -15.54 13.48
CA VAL A 679 -22.02 -14.54 13.75
C VAL A 679 -21.31 -14.94 15.05
N ARG A 680 -20.01 -15.22 14.98
CA ARG A 680 -19.21 -15.64 16.14
C ARG A 680 -18.34 -14.51 16.66
N LEU A 681 -18.46 -14.22 17.95
CA LEU A 681 -17.77 -13.14 18.64
C LEU A 681 -17.07 -13.66 19.89
N GLY A 682 -15.84 -13.22 20.13
CA GLY A 682 -15.17 -13.42 21.42
C GLY A 682 -15.31 -12.18 22.28
N PHE A 683 -15.57 -12.32 23.57
CA PHE A 683 -15.58 -11.18 24.52
C PHE A 683 -14.56 -11.41 25.63
N ILE A 684 -13.53 -10.57 25.66
CA ILE A 684 -12.34 -10.74 26.51
C ILE A 684 -12.10 -9.52 27.41
N GLY A 685 -11.52 -9.76 28.59
CA GLY A 685 -11.20 -8.76 29.61
C GLY A 685 -12.40 -7.96 30.13
N ASN A 686 -13.63 -8.44 29.91
CA ASN A 686 -14.89 -7.72 30.13
C ASN A 686 -14.97 -6.33 29.44
N CYS A 687 -14.23 -6.12 28.35
CA CYS A 687 -14.11 -4.81 27.70
C CYS A 687 -13.92 -4.82 26.17
N HIS A 688 -13.64 -5.96 25.54
CA HIS A 688 -13.25 -5.99 24.14
C HIS A 688 -13.87 -7.16 23.37
N TYR A 689 -14.45 -6.86 22.21
CA TYR A 689 -15.02 -7.83 21.29
C TYR A 689 -14.06 -8.14 20.12
N VAL A 690 -13.92 -9.42 19.78
CA VAL A 690 -13.10 -9.95 18.67
C VAL A 690 -13.93 -10.82 17.73
N SER A 691 -13.48 -11.00 16.48
CA SER A 691 -14.09 -11.92 15.50
C SER A 691 -13.46 -13.32 15.65
N ILE A 692 -14.19 -14.39 15.30
CA ILE A 692 -13.83 -15.82 15.51
C ILE A 692 -13.94 -16.62 14.20
#